data_AF-A0A3D1R7S7-F1
#
_entry.id   AF-A0A3D1R7S7-F1
#
_cell.length_a   1.000
_cell.length_b   1.000
_cell.length_c   1.000
_cell.angle_alpha   90.00
_cell.angle_beta   90.00
_cell.angle_gamma   90.00
#
_symmetry.space_group_name_H-M   'P 1'
#
loop_
_entity.id
_entity.type
_entity.pdbx_description
1 polymer ?
#
loop_
_entity_poly.entity_id
_entity_poly.type
_entity_poly.pdbx_seq_one_letter_code
_entity_poly.pdbx_strand_id
1 'polypeptide(L)'
;AREPQRAQEAEQVLRAATDLDPRHRRSLAALRALAEAREDYPALLEVLGLESEACEDEAERFSTLVRLAEIAAERLGDHRRAAEALEKALALASERARRGTERSLAVALQRCGEPQRALEIARRLAAGGGEDARALHGLAADALEALGDPAAAGEELLEALALAPEDAALFARLERIGAGESEALLARALELRAARQEGAPRASLLRRCAEAWQGAGDRAAEIRALRQVLDCDPDSQFAFDRLRELLRAAGESAELVALIEQGAARRSNVEASSLWTEAGELARDLLGDLDRAQLAFQRALEHDPESQRAANSLAELLFARGRLDLEVHGELAGNAGPAAVHAVAIRLAESCEAAGKQAEALAHFEVAARGEPAPTALEGMLRCAERLHDAPKGLAATLGLLSLARGEEAGRLHLRAADFLVALERSDEAMPHLEAAAVHGAGGTEALQRLSDWYLEREHWPEGAATLTWYAEAADEPDARLAARKVAARLYADRVGDVGHATSVIERALEEAPSDRELLDALCGLALRSEATEVLVRAAERLEELAGASAIEPYLLPLGRALIAQSREAEGLRRLCAALELAFSEEIAREAQQLADALGDLDAYAGIELRQVERLAEQRPGEAAGRLRALAERLEGQQPARAAELFERAYVLAPDPRDLERQAELFGRDPSTAARAVRPLAELARSAPLATDRRGRLACAAEAAGESERARLLRSVDAFFERRPTEGRIPSRPIEASLRERLYEPLAQGPVARLLAAVAREAGAVFGASLGRLGLDEARRIGPDCAPALHARLRAARDAVGISRLDAWIVPESSELRLEPGDTDRLLLGLAPLARADGGALAFLLLRSCELSRAGYGAARLAGPDGLTDLVEAIAAALGLEAQARAPFSARVEPLASRLEGLGEGDLRALALEARDELHRVDAGELLMAIERSASRVALLACGDAGAAMRASLLLASSYREADPEAVDLDEAAAALPELRDGILTSLRDDVGELREAVRGSAE
;
A
#
# COMPACT_ATOMS: atom_id res chain seq x y z
N ALA A 1 -87.12 -5.13 125.53
CA ALA A 1 -87.76 -4.12 124.66
C ALA A 1 -89.26 -4.39 124.37
N ARG A 2 -90.06 -4.92 125.33
CA ARG A 2 -91.48 -5.27 125.05
C ARG A 2 -92.49 -4.14 125.35
N GLU A 3 -92.05 -3.02 125.93
CA GLU A 3 -92.88 -1.83 126.12
C GLU A 3 -92.02 -0.56 125.91
N PRO A 4 -92.18 0.15 124.78
CA PRO A 4 -91.32 1.30 124.44
C PRO A 4 -91.49 2.51 125.37
N GLN A 5 -92.68 2.72 125.94
CA GLN A 5 -92.95 3.80 126.90
C GLN A 5 -92.16 3.63 128.20
N ARG A 6 -92.12 2.44 128.79
CA ARG A 6 -91.34 2.18 130.02
C ARG A 6 -89.83 2.35 129.81
N ALA A 7 -89.34 2.08 128.60
CA ALA A 7 -87.94 2.28 128.28
C ALA A 7 -87.58 3.76 128.08
N GLN A 8 -88.51 4.60 127.60
CA GLN A 8 -88.33 6.06 127.54
C GLN A 8 -88.41 6.70 128.92
N GLU A 9 -89.34 6.26 129.77
CA GLU A 9 -89.43 6.68 131.17
C GLU A 9 -88.17 6.29 131.95
N ALA A 10 -87.69 5.04 131.78
CA ALA A 10 -86.44 4.58 132.38
C ALA A 10 -85.24 5.41 131.92
N GLU A 11 -85.15 5.73 130.63
CA GLU A 11 -84.09 6.58 130.10
C GLU A 11 -84.15 8.01 130.65
N GLN A 12 -85.32 8.63 130.75
CA GLN A 12 -85.47 9.97 131.36
C GLN A 12 -85.03 9.99 132.82
N VAL A 13 -85.41 8.96 133.59
CA VAL A 13 -85.00 8.82 135.00
C VAL A 13 -83.49 8.59 135.11
N LEU A 14 -82.93 7.75 134.24
CA LEU A 14 -81.50 7.45 134.23
C LEU A 14 -80.67 8.67 133.79
N ARG A 15 -81.14 9.47 132.81
CA ARG A 15 -80.51 10.74 132.40
C ARG A 15 -80.60 11.80 133.49
N ALA A 16 -81.74 11.95 134.15
CA ALA A 16 -81.87 12.85 135.30
C ALA A 16 -80.96 12.43 136.47
N ALA A 17 -80.75 11.12 136.67
CA ALA A 17 -79.80 10.61 137.66
C ALA A 17 -78.33 10.94 137.30
N THR A 18 -77.97 10.88 136.01
CA THR A 18 -76.63 11.29 135.55
C THR A 18 -76.45 12.80 135.52
N ASP A 19 -77.52 13.59 135.36
CA ASP A 19 -77.45 15.06 135.48
C ASP A 19 -77.16 15.50 136.94
N LEU A 20 -77.63 14.73 137.92
CA LEU A 20 -77.37 14.96 139.34
C LEU A 20 -76.01 14.43 139.79
N ASP A 21 -75.63 13.25 139.33
CA ASP A 21 -74.31 12.66 139.55
C ASP A 21 -73.77 12.08 138.23
N PRO A 22 -72.94 12.85 137.51
CA PRO A 22 -72.33 12.43 136.24
C PRO A 22 -71.46 11.18 136.34
N ARG A 23 -71.09 10.73 137.56
CA ARG A 23 -70.24 9.55 137.79
C ARG A 23 -71.02 8.32 138.27
N HIS A 24 -72.34 8.36 138.29
CA HIS A 24 -73.15 7.25 138.81
C HIS A 24 -73.12 6.01 137.89
N ARG A 25 -72.17 5.10 138.14
CA ARG A 25 -71.85 3.92 137.30
C ARG A 25 -73.04 3.01 136.97
N ARG A 26 -73.97 2.79 137.91
CA ARG A 26 -75.15 1.95 137.66
C ARG A 26 -76.11 2.58 136.66
N SER A 27 -76.25 3.90 136.68
CA SER A 27 -77.09 4.61 135.71
C SER A 27 -76.45 4.59 134.33
N LEU A 28 -75.14 4.84 134.25
CA LEU A 28 -74.39 4.80 133.00
C LEU A 28 -74.42 3.40 132.35
N ALA A 29 -74.19 2.33 133.12
CA ALA A 29 -74.27 0.95 132.60
C ALA A 29 -75.68 0.57 132.10
N ALA A 30 -76.72 1.06 132.76
CA ALA A 30 -78.11 0.85 132.33
C ALA A 30 -78.45 1.68 131.07
N LEU A 31 -77.95 2.92 130.98
CA LEU A 31 -78.08 3.76 129.77
C LEU A 31 -77.32 3.13 128.60
N ARG A 32 -76.14 2.56 128.82
CA ARG A 32 -75.35 1.85 127.80
C ARG A 32 -76.13 0.66 127.27
N ALA A 33 -76.61 -0.22 128.15
CA ALA A 33 -77.39 -1.39 127.74
C ALA A 33 -78.67 -1.01 126.98
N LEU A 34 -79.29 0.11 127.32
CA LEU A 34 -80.48 0.63 126.64
C LEU A 34 -80.15 1.23 125.27
N ALA A 35 -79.04 1.97 125.15
CA ALA A 35 -78.54 2.51 123.88
C ALA A 35 -78.07 1.39 122.94
N GLU A 36 -77.34 0.39 123.45
CA GLU A 36 -76.93 -0.82 122.71
C GLU A 36 -78.15 -1.61 122.21
N ALA A 37 -79.16 -1.84 123.06
CA ALA A 37 -80.36 -2.58 122.67
C ALA A 37 -81.24 -1.86 121.64
N ARG A 38 -81.06 -0.55 121.47
CA ARG A 38 -81.76 0.28 120.48
C ARG A 38 -80.92 0.59 119.25
N GLU A 39 -79.66 0.15 119.23
CA GLU A 39 -78.68 0.52 118.21
C GLU A 39 -78.55 2.05 118.04
N ASP A 40 -78.80 2.80 119.12
CA ASP A 40 -78.66 4.26 119.15
C ASP A 40 -77.19 4.61 119.41
N TYR A 41 -76.38 4.51 118.36
CA TYR A 41 -74.93 4.71 118.43
C TYR A 41 -74.53 6.14 118.87
N PRO A 42 -75.21 7.23 118.48
CA PRO A 42 -74.90 8.57 119.01
C PRO A 42 -75.08 8.66 120.53
N ALA A 43 -76.21 8.17 121.06
CA ALA A 43 -76.44 8.12 122.50
C ALA A 43 -75.45 7.19 123.21
N LEU A 44 -75.09 6.07 122.56
CA LEU A 44 -74.09 5.14 123.07
C LEU A 44 -72.70 5.79 123.20
N LEU A 45 -72.27 6.59 122.23
CA LEU A 45 -70.99 7.31 122.32
C LEU A 45 -70.98 8.35 123.45
N GLU A 46 -72.09 9.07 123.66
CA GLU A 46 -72.22 10.00 124.79
C GLU A 46 -72.11 9.26 126.12
N VAL A 47 -72.82 8.13 126.27
CA VAL A 47 -72.75 7.30 127.47
C VAL A 47 -71.36 6.70 127.68
N LEU A 48 -70.71 6.18 126.64
CA LEU A 48 -69.34 5.67 126.72
C LEU A 48 -68.32 6.77 127.07
N GLY A 49 -68.55 8.00 126.58
CA GLY A 49 -67.77 9.17 126.95
C GLY A 49 -67.88 9.46 128.45
N LEU A 50 -69.10 9.51 128.98
CA LEU A 50 -69.37 9.69 130.42
C LEU A 50 -68.85 8.52 131.26
N GLU A 51 -69.00 7.27 130.80
CA GLU A 51 -68.41 6.07 131.45
C GLU A 51 -66.90 6.17 131.54
N SER A 52 -66.23 6.65 130.48
CA SER A 52 -64.79 6.84 130.49
C SER A 52 -64.33 7.92 131.49
N GLU A 53 -65.16 8.93 131.77
CA GLU A 53 -64.86 9.98 132.76
C GLU A 53 -65.20 9.55 134.20
N ALA A 54 -66.15 8.64 134.37
CA ALA A 54 -66.58 8.07 135.65
C ALA A 54 -65.76 6.85 136.11
N CYS A 55 -64.96 6.28 135.21
CA CYS A 55 -64.09 5.15 135.49
C CYS A 55 -62.83 5.60 136.26
N GLU A 56 -62.53 4.91 137.37
CA GLU A 56 -61.34 5.19 138.20
C GLU A 56 -60.14 4.31 137.82
N ASP A 57 -60.39 3.14 137.21
CA ASP A 57 -59.35 2.24 136.72
C ASP A 57 -58.89 2.66 135.32
N GLU A 58 -57.60 2.98 135.19
CA GLU A 58 -57.00 3.39 133.91
C GLU A 58 -57.14 2.32 132.82
N ALA A 59 -57.13 1.03 133.16
CA ALA A 59 -57.26 -0.07 132.20
C ALA A 59 -58.70 -0.21 131.67
N GLU A 60 -59.69 -0.11 132.55
CA GLU A 60 -61.11 -0.12 132.17
C GLU A 60 -61.46 1.16 131.37
N ARG A 61 -60.89 2.31 131.75
CA ARG A 61 -61.01 3.58 131.01
C ARG A 61 -60.39 3.49 129.61
N PHE A 62 -59.20 2.93 129.48
CA PHE A 62 -58.55 2.67 128.19
C PHE A 62 -59.43 1.81 127.28
N SER A 63 -59.94 0.67 127.79
CA SER A 63 -60.79 -0.23 127.01
C SER A 63 -62.10 0.42 126.55
N THR A 64 -62.70 1.26 127.40
CA THR A 64 -63.91 2.03 127.10
C THR A 64 -63.66 3.07 126.01
N LEU A 65 -62.53 3.78 126.05
CA LEU A 65 -62.14 4.78 125.03
C LEU A 65 -61.82 4.13 123.67
N VAL A 66 -61.14 2.97 123.66
CA VAL A 66 -60.89 2.22 122.43
C VAL A 66 -62.21 1.74 121.81
N ARG A 67 -63.12 1.20 122.61
CA ARG A 67 -64.45 0.76 122.14
C ARG A 67 -65.29 1.92 121.62
N LEU A 68 -65.22 3.09 122.27
CA LEU A 68 -65.84 4.32 121.79
C LEU A 68 -65.29 4.69 120.40
N ALA A 69 -63.96 4.69 120.23
CA ALA A 69 -63.34 4.99 118.96
C ALA A 69 -63.69 4.00 117.84
N GLU A 70 -63.72 2.71 118.14
CA GLU A 70 -64.14 1.66 117.19
C GLU A 70 -65.58 1.87 116.72
N ILE A 71 -66.52 2.10 117.65
CA ILE A 71 -67.92 2.35 117.31
C ILE A 71 -68.07 3.66 116.52
N ALA A 72 -67.36 4.72 116.93
CA ALA A 72 -67.38 6.00 116.23
C ALA A 72 -66.87 5.87 114.79
N ALA A 73 -65.77 5.14 114.57
CA ALA A 73 -65.19 4.94 113.26
C ALA A 73 -66.03 3.99 112.37
N GLU A 74 -66.47 2.85 112.89
CA GLU A 74 -67.09 1.79 112.09
C GLU A 74 -68.60 1.98 111.87
N ARG A 75 -69.33 2.48 112.88
CA ARG A 75 -70.80 2.56 112.85
C ARG A 75 -71.32 3.94 112.47
N LEU A 76 -70.61 4.99 112.85
CA LEU A 76 -71.03 6.37 112.59
C LEU A 76 -70.20 7.08 111.51
N GLY A 77 -69.04 6.55 111.13
CA GLY A 77 -68.11 7.23 110.23
C GLY A 77 -67.55 8.54 110.80
N ASP A 78 -67.70 8.76 112.12
CA ASP A 78 -67.21 9.95 112.80
C ASP A 78 -65.75 9.74 113.20
N HIS A 79 -64.88 9.88 112.20
CA HIS A 79 -63.45 9.67 112.34
C HIS A 79 -62.78 10.71 113.24
N ARG A 80 -63.37 11.91 113.37
CA ARG A 80 -62.85 12.97 114.25
C ARG A 80 -63.06 12.59 115.72
N ARG A 81 -64.26 12.15 116.09
CA ARG A 81 -64.52 11.62 117.44
C ARG A 81 -63.70 10.37 117.75
N ALA A 82 -63.50 9.50 116.75
CA ALA A 82 -62.64 8.34 116.91
C ALA A 82 -61.18 8.72 117.19
N ALA A 83 -60.63 9.71 116.47
CA ALA A 83 -59.27 10.21 116.71
C ALA A 83 -59.14 10.85 118.11
N GLU A 84 -60.08 11.72 118.51
CA GLU A 84 -60.09 12.34 119.84
C GLU A 84 -60.14 11.29 120.98
N ALA A 85 -60.93 10.22 120.81
CA ALA A 85 -61.00 9.13 121.78
C ALA A 85 -59.73 8.27 121.79
N LEU A 86 -59.10 8.03 120.63
CA LEU A 86 -57.83 7.31 120.52
C LEU A 86 -56.66 8.10 121.09
N GLU A 87 -56.64 9.43 120.99
CA GLU A 87 -55.65 10.29 121.65
C GLU A 87 -55.76 10.19 123.18
N LYS A 88 -56.99 10.24 123.70
CA LYS A 88 -57.25 10.03 125.14
C LYS A 88 -56.87 8.61 125.57
N ALA A 89 -57.17 7.60 124.76
CA ALA A 89 -56.77 6.22 125.01
C ALA A 89 -55.25 6.06 125.00
N LEU A 90 -54.55 6.72 124.06
CA LEU A 90 -53.10 6.64 123.92
C LEU A 90 -52.37 7.14 125.17
N ALA A 91 -52.90 8.18 125.83
CA ALA A 91 -52.35 8.69 127.09
C ALA A 91 -52.42 7.69 128.25
N LEU A 92 -53.32 6.71 128.17
CA LEU A 92 -53.55 5.65 129.17
C LEU A 92 -53.03 4.27 128.71
N ALA A 93 -52.42 4.20 127.53
CA ALA A 93 -52.03 2.94 126.93
C ALA A 93 -50.82 2.31 127.64
N SER A 94 -50.93 1.02 127.97
CA SER A 94 -49.76 0.23 128.36
C SER A 94 -48.76 0.11 127.20
N GLU A 95 -47.47 -0.11 127.50
CA GLU A 95 -46.41 -0.30 126.49
C GLU A 95 -46.79 -1.31 125.39
N ARG A 96 -47.46 -2.41 125.76
CA ARG A 96 -47.92 -3.43 124.79
C ARG A 96 -49.06 -2.94 123.89
N ALA A 97 -49.97 -2.11 124.41
CA ALA A 97 -51.15 -1.64 123.68
C ALA A 97 -50.87 -0.37 122.85
N ARG A 98 -49.89 0.43 123.26
CA ARG A 98 -49.54 1.74 122.69
C ARG A 98 -49.39 1.70 121.18
N ARG A 99 -48.59 0.77 120.66
CA ARG A 99 -48.32 0.65 119.23
C ARG A 99 -49.57 0.37 118.40
N GLY A 100 -50.47 -0.49 118.90
CA GLY A 100 -51.76 -0.78 118.26
C GLY A 100 -52.69 0.43 118.26
N THR A 101 -52.74 1.17 119.37
CA THR A 101 -53.51 2.41 119.50
C THR A 101 -52.98 3.52 118.60
N GLU A 102 -51.66 3.70 118.49
CA GLU A 102 -51.05 4.69 117.57
C GLU A 102 -51.36 4.36 116.09
N ARG A 103 -51.38 3.08 115.73
CA ARG A 103 -51.79 2.65 114.38
C ARG A 103 -53.25 2.99 114.10
N SER A 104 -54.17 2.62 115.01
CA SER A 104 -55.59 2.96 114.87
C SER A 104 -55.82 4.46 114.84
N LEU A 105 -55.04 5.23 115.62
CA LEU A 105 -55.07 6.70 115.62
C LEU A 105 -54.62 7.27 114.27
N ALA A 106 -53.53 6.76 113.68
CA ALA A 106 -53.06 7.20 112.37
C ALA A 106 -54.12 6.97 111.27
N VAL A 107 -54.82 5.83 111.30
CA VAL A 107 -55.92 5.54 110.37
C VAL A 107 -57.10 6.50 110.56
N ALA A 108 -57.48 6.76 111.82
CA ALA A 108 -58.55 7.70 112.13
C ALA A 108 -58.20 9.14 111.71
N LEU A 109 -56.97 9.58 111.97
CA LEU A 109 -56.46 10.91 111.57
C LEU A 109 -56.45 11.09 110.06
N GLN A 110 -56.06 10.06 109.30
CA GLN A 110 -56.12 10.10 107.84
C GLN A 110 -57.56 10.26 107.35
N ARG A 111 -58.49 9.49 107.93
CA ARG A 111 -59.91 9.51 107.55
C ARG A 111 -60.65 10.78 107.98
N CYS A 112 -60.20 11.46 109.04
CA CYS A 112 -60.80 12.71 109.51
C CYS A 112 -60.22 13.97 108.83
N GLY A 113 -59.30 13.81 107.87
CA GLY A 113 -58.72 14.91 107.10
C GLY A 113 -57.54 15.60 107.78
N GLU A 114 -56.82 14.91 108.68
CA GLU A 114 -55.57 15.38 109.29
C GLU A 114 -54.34 14.57 108.80
N PRO A 115 -54.04 14.58 107.48
CA PRO A 115 -53.03 13.69 106.88
C PRO A 115 -51.60 13.98 107.36
N GLN A 116 -51.24 15.22 107.72
CA GLN A 116 -49.90 15.52 108.26
C GLN A 116 -49.59 14.75 109.54
N ARG A 117 -50.56 14.67 110.46
CA ARG A 117 -50.39 13.96 111.74
C ARG A 117 -50.43 12.45 111.54
N ALA A 118 -51.28 11.97 110.63
CA ALA A 118 -51.32 10.57 110.23
C ALA A 118 -49.97 10.13 109.64
N LEU A 119 -49.37 10.95 108.77
CA LEU A 119 -48.06 10.70 108.16
C LEU A 119 -46.94 10.60 109.20
N GLU A 120 -46.88 11.56 110.14
CA GLU A 120 -45.84 11.57 111.18
C GLU A 120 -45.87 10.28 112.01
N ILE A 121 -47.06 9.87 112.45
CA ILE A 121 -47.24 8.65 113.23
C ILE A 121 -46.93 7.41 112.37
N ALA A 122 -47.45 7.35 111.14
CA ALA A 122 -47.25 6.22 110.24
C ALA A 122 -45.76 5.99 109.92
N ARG A 123 -45.01 7.05 109.57
CA ARG A 123 -43.56 6.97 109.30
C ARG A 123 -42.76 6.53 110.51
N ARG A 124 -43.04 7.13 111.67
CA ARG A 124 -42.37 6.76 112.92
C ARG A 124 -42.59 5.29 113.27
N LEU A 125 -43.83 4.80 113.13
CA LEU A 125 -44.18 3.42 113.40
C LEU A 125 -43.59 2.45 112.36
N ALA A 126 -43.52 2.85 111.09
CA ALA A 126 -42.93 2.06 110.02
C ALA A 126 -41.41 1.91 110.22
N ALA A 127 -40.72 3.01 110.56
CA ALA A 127 -39.29 3.03 110.86
C ALA A 127 -38.91 2.13 112.07
N GLY A 128 -39.84 1.95 113.01
CA GLY A 128 -39.68 1.02 114.13
C GLY A 128 -39.70 -0.46 113.75
N GLY A 129 -40.05 -0.80 112.50
CA GLY A 129 -40.10 -2.16 111.95
C GLY A 129 -41.17 -3.06 112.59
N GLY A 130 -41.60 -4.12 111.91
CA GLY A 130 -42.62 -5.06 112.42
C GLY A 130 -43.49 -5.61 111.29
N GLU A 131 -44.37 -6.57 111.62
CA GLU A 131 -45.26 -7.22 110.64
C GLU A 131 -46.16 -6.22 109.89
N ASP A 132 -46.50 -5.11 110.54
CA ASP A 132 -47.37 -4.07 110.01
C ASP A 132 -46.64 -2.99 109.19
N ALA A 133 -45.31 -3.03 109.10
CA ALA A 133 -44.51 -1.95 108.48
C ALA A 133 -44.96 -1.64 107.04
N ARG A 134 -45.28 -2.68 106.25
CA ARG A 134 -45.84 -2.52 104.90
C ARG A 134 -47.15 -1.73 104.90
N ALA A 135 -48.07 -2.04 105.82
CA ALA A 135 -49.36 -1.37 105.92
C ALA A 135 -49.20 0.08 106.40
N LEU A 136 -48.21 0.35 107.26
CA LEU A 136 -47.89 1.69 107.74
C LEU A 136 -47.25 2.57 106.66
N HIS A 137 -46.35 2.02 105.83
CA HIS A 137 -45.85 2.70 104.63
C HIS A 137 -46.99 2.96 103.63
N GLY A 138 -47.93 2.02 103.46
CA GLY A 138 -49.14 2.24 102.66
C GLY A 138 -50.01 3.38 103.19
N LEU A 139 -50.19 3.48 104.50
CA LEU A 139 -50.92 4.58 105.14
C LEU A 139 -50.17 5.92 105.02
N ALA A 140 -48.85 5.93 105.13
CA ALA A 140 -48.01 7.11 104.91
C ALA A 140 -48.14 7.59 103.46
N ALA A 141 -48.17 6.68 102.49
CA ALA A 141 -48.43 7.01 101.09
C ALA A 141 -49.83 7.59 100.87
N ASP A 142 -50.87 7.02 101.48
CA ASP A 142 -52.24 7.57 101.43
C ASP A 142 -52.29 9.02 101.99
N ALA A 143 -51.54 9.27 103.07
CA ALA A 143 -51.44 10.60 103.67
C ALA A 143 -50.71 11.61 102.77
N LEU A 144 -49.62 11.19 102.12
CA LEU A 144 -48.85 12.02 101.19
C LEU A 144 -49.63 12.33 99.90
N GLU A 145 -50.36 11.36 99.35
CA GLU A 145 -51.26 11.62 98.22
C GLU A 145 -52.36 12.63 98.59
N ALA A 146 -52.94 12.53 99.79
CA ALA A 146 -53.92 13.52 100.28
C ALA A 146 -53.31 14.91 100.50
N LEU A 147 -51.99 14.99 100.76
CA LEU A 147 -51.22 16.23 100.86
C LEU A 147 -50.77 16.78 99.51
N GLY A 148 -51.00 16.05 98.41
CA GLY A 148 -50.60 16.46 97.06
C GLY A 148 -49.11 16.24 96.77
N ASP A 149 -48.45 15.32 97.48
CA ASP A 149 -47.04 14.94 97.25
C ASP A 149 -46.95 13.47 96.77
N PRO A 150 -47.32 13.20 95.50
CA PRO A 150 -47.30 11.85 94.94
C PRO A 150 -45.88 11.28 94.81
N ALA A 151 -44.85 12.14 94.69
CA ALA A 151 -43.46 11.71 94.61
C ALA A 151 -42.99 11.11 95.94
N ALA A 152 -43.24 11.80 97.06
CA ALA A 152 -42.94 11.26 98.39
C ALA A 152 -43.83 10.05 98.72
N ALA A 153 -45.10 10.03 98.26
CA ALA A 153 -45.96 8.85 98.38
C ALA A 153 -45.37 7.65 97.65
N GLY A 154 -44.79 7.86 96.47
CA GLY A 154 -44.08 6.84 95.71
C GLY A 154 -42.88 6.25 96.46
N GLU A 155 -42.08 7.07 97.16
CA GLU A 155 -40.98 6.55 97.98
C GLU A 155 -41.48 5.65 99.14
N GLU A 156 -42.56 6.04 99.83
CA GLU A 156 -43.17 5.19 100.86
C GLU A 156 -43.71 3.87 100.27
N LEU A 157 -44.31 3.93 99.08
CA LEU A 157 -44.78 2.72 98.40
C LEU A 157 -43.62 1.83 97.94
N LEU A 158 -42.46 2.39 97.58
CA LEU A 158 -41.25 1.62 97.28
C LEU A 158 -40.76 0.86 98.52
N GLU A 159 -40.75 1.49 99.69
CA GLU A 159 -40.44 0.81 100.96
C GLU A 159 -41.46 -0.30 101.27
N ALA A 160 -42.75 -0.04 101.03
CA ALA A 160 -43.80 -1.05 101.16
C ALA A 160 -43.60 -2.22 100.18
N LEU A 161 -43.20 -1.94 98.93
CA LEU A 161 -42.93 -2.95 97.91
C LEU A 161 -41.65 -3.73 98.21
N ALA A 162 -40.61 -3.11 98.77
CA ALA A 162 -39.39 -3.80 99.18
C ALA A 162 -39.68 -4.89 100.24
N LEU A 163 -40.65 -4.64 101.13
CA LEU A 163 -41.12 -5.61 102.13
C LEU A 163 -42.01 -6.71 101.52
N ALA A 164 -42.73 -6.44 100.43
CA ALA A 164 -43.56 -7.42 99.72
C ALA A 164 -43.47 -7.26 98.19
N PRO A 165 -42.36 -7.68 97.55
CA PRO A 165 -42.10 -7.38 96.13
C PRO A 165 -43.06 -8.04 95.14
N GLU A 166 -43.72 -9.12 95.57
CA GLU A 166 -44.72 -9.87 94.78
C GLU A 166 -46.07 -9.13 94.70
N ASP A 167 -46.33 -8.15 95.57
CA ASP A 167 -47.62 -7.47 95.63
C ASP A 167 -47.90 -6.65 94.37
N ALA A 168 -48.74 -7.21 93.50
CA ALA A 168 -49.16 -6.60 92.25
C ALA A 168 -49.98 -5.32 92.45
N ALA A 169 -50.71 -5.19 93.57
CA ALA A 169 -51.52 -3.99 93.83
C ALA A 169 -50.62 -2.80 94.21
N LEU A 170 -49.62 -3.02 95.05
CA LEU A 170 -48.60 -2.01 95.38
C LEU A 170 -47.79 -1.62 94.14
N PHE A 171 -47.37 -2.61 93.34
CA PHE A 171 -46.65 -2.36 92.10
C PHE A 171 -47.49 -1.55 91.10
N ALA A 172 -48.76 -1.90 90.87
CA ALA A 172 -49.62 -1.17 89.94
C ALA A 172 -49.91 0.27 90.41
N ARG A 173 -49.93 0.52 91.73
CA ARG A 173 -50.04 1.87 92.28
C ARG A 173 -48.76 2.67 92.04
N LEU A 174 -47.60 2.08 92.32
CA LEU A 174 -46.29 2.67 92.01
C LEU A 174 -46.09 2.92 90.52
N GLU A 175 -46.54 2.01 89.67
CA GLU A 175 -46.45 2.14 88.22
C GLU A 175 -47.24 3.35 87.72
N ARG A 176 -48.43 3.58 88.28
CA ARG A 176 -49.24 4.76 87.97
C ARG A 176 -48.58 6.07 88.42
N ILE A 177 -48.01 6.10 89.62
CA ILE A 177 -47.33 7.28 90.17
C ILE A 177 -46.03 7.55 89.39
N GLY A 178 -45.22 6.52 89.19
CA GLY A 178 -43.95 6.61 88.49
C GLY A 178 -44.11 7.01 87.02
N ALA A 179 -45.14 6.52 86.32
CA ALA A 179 -45.41 6.92 84.94
C ALA A 179 -45.89 8.38 84.79
N GLY A 180 -46.41 9.00 85.85
CA GLY A 180 -46.91 10.38 85.82
C GLY A 180 -45.94 11.42 86.40
N GLU A 181 -45.15 11.04 87.40
CA GLU A 181 -44.38 11.98 88.24
C GLU A 181 -42.87 11.71 88.22
N SER A 182 -42.44 10.45 88.15
CA SER A 182 -41.02 10.09 88.20
C SER A 182 -40.74 8.70 87.64
N GLU A 183 -40.16 8.67 86.44
CA GLU A 183 -39.76 7.40 85.81
C GLU A 183 -38.67 6.68 86.60
N ALA A 184 -37.86 7.39 87.40
CA ALA A 184 -36.89 6.81 88.31
C ALA A 184 -37.54 5.95 89.41
N LEU A 185 -38.71 6.38 89.92
CA LEU A 185 -39.49 5.58 90.87
C LEU A 185 -40.00 4.29 90.22
N LEU A 186 -40.50 4.39 88.98
CA LEU A 186 -40.94 3.23 88.20
C LEU A 186 -39.78 2.25 87.96
N ALA A 187 -38.59 2.76 87.59
CA ALA A 187 -37.41 1.95 87.33
C ALA A 187 -36.97 1.16 88.59
N ARG A 188 -36.91 1.81 89.76
CA ARG A 188 -36.61 1.15 91.05
C ARG A 188 -37.66 0.09 91.43
N ALA A 189 -38.94 0.36 91.18
CA ALA A 189 -40.00 -0.61 91.42
C ALA A 189 -39.85 -1.85 90.51
N LEU A 190 -39.50 -1.64 89.24
CA LEU A 190 -39.22 -2.71 88.28
C LEU A 190 -38.00 -3.53 88.68
N GLU A 191 -36.93 -2.92 89.20
CA GLU A 191 -35.74 -3.62 89.70
C GLU A 191 -36.08 -4.55 90.88
N LEU A 192 -36.82 -4.05 91.87
CA LEU A 192 -37.23 -4.85 93.04
C LEU A 192 -38.06 -6.08 92.63
N ARG A 193 -38.92 -5.93 91.61
CA ARG A 193 -39.72 -7.04 91.08
C ARG A 193 -38.87 -7.98 90.23
N ALA A 194 -37.97 -7.46 89.41
CA ALA A 194 -37.05 -8.26 88.60
C ALA A 194 -36.14 -9.14 89.48
N ALA A 195 -35.70 -8.64 90.64
CA ALA A 195 -34.87 -9.39 91.58
C ALA A 195 -35.51 -10.69 92.12
N ARG A 196 -36.85 -10.83 92.02
CA ARG A 196 -37.61 -12.03 92.42
C ARG A 196 -37.95 -12.96 91.26
N GLN A 197 -37.64 -12.56 90.04
CA GLN A 197 -37.85 -13.35 88.83
C GLN A 197 -36.53 -13.95 88.36
N GLU A 198 -36.62 -14.97 87.52
CA GLU A 198 -35.47 -15.59 86.84
C GLU A 198 -35.79 -15.81 85.36
N GLY A 199 -34.77 -15.90 84.51
CA GLY A 199 -34.93 -16.14 83.07
C GLY A 199 -35.68 -15.04 82.32
N ALA A 200 -36.52 -15.42 81.37
CA ALA A 200 -37.21 -14.49 80.47
C ALA A 200 -38.11 -13.44 81.16
N PRO A 201 -38.90 -13.77 82.20
CA PRO A 201 -39.66 -12.78 82.96
C PRO A 201 -38.77 -11.71 83.62
N ARG A 202 -37.60 -12.10 84.13
CA ARG A 202 -36.61 -11.16 84.70
C ARG A 202 -36.06 -10.24 83.62
N ALA A 203 -35.62 -10.80 82.48
CA ALA A 203 -35.11 -10.01 81.36
C ALA A 203 -36.15 -8.99 80.85
N SER A 204 -37.43 -9.38 80.76
CA SER A 204 -38.50 -8.46 80.33
C SER A 204 -38.72 -7.31 81.32
N LEU A 205 -38.63 -7.55 82.63
CA LEU A 205 -38.75 -6.49 83.64
C LEU A 205 -37.54 -5.57 83.64
N LEU A 206 -36.33 -6.13 83.50
CA LEU A 206 -35.08 -5.38 83.40
C LEU A 206 -35.03 -4.52 82.13
N ARG A 207 -35.62 -4.97 81.03
CA ARG A 207 -35.76 -4.15 79.81
C ARG A 207 -36.61 -2.91 80.06
N ARG A 208 -37.79 -3.09 80.67
CA ARG A 208 -38.67 -1.98 81.05
C ARG A 208 -38.02 -1.06 82.08
N CYS A 209 -37.21 -1.62 82.97
CA CYS A 209 -36.41 -0.86 83.92
C CYS A 209 -35.38 0.03 83.19
N ALA A 210 -34.66 -0.51 82.21
CA ALA A 210 -33.74 0.27 81.38
C ALA A 210 -34.47 1.39 80.61
N GLU A 211 -35.64 1.09 80.02
CA GLU A 211 -36.49 2.11 79.35
C GLU A 211 -36.93 3.22 80.32
N ALA A 212 -37.28 2.88 81.57
CA ALA A 212 -37.65 3.86 82.59
C ALA A 212 -36.43 4.68 83.07
N TRP A 213 -35.25 4.07 83.20
CA TRP A 213 -34.01 4.81 83.48
C TRP A 213 -33.61 5.73 82.32
N GLN A 214 -33.89 5.32 81.08
CA GLN A 214 -33.67 6.13 79.89
C GLN A 214 -34.51 7.42 79.92
N GLY A 215 -35.82 7.34 80.17
CA GLY A 215 -36.66 8.54 80.23
C GLY A 215 -36.48 9.36 81.51
N ALA A 216 -36.00 8.74 82.61
CA ALA A 216 -35.47 9.47 83.77
C ALA A 216 -34.14 10.21 83.50
N GLY A 217 -33.43 9.85 82.43
CA GLY A 217 -32.14 10.44 82.05
C GLY A 217 -30.93 9.96 82.85
N ASP A 218 -31.07 8.95 83.71
CA ASP A 218 -29.94 8.36 84.45
C ASP A 218 -29.24 7.29 83.61
N ARG A 219 -28.26 7.74 82.83
CA ARG A 219 -27.47 6.88 81.93
C ARG A 219 -26.68 5.80 82.67
N ALA A 220 -26.21 6.07 83.88
CA ALA A 220 -25.42 5.10 84.63
C ALA A 220 -26.30 3.95 85.13
N ALA A 221 -27.53 4.26 85.57
CA ALA A 221 -28.53 3.26 85.93
C ALA A 221 -29.03 2.48 84.70
N GLU A 222 -29.28 3.16 83.57
CA GLU A 222 -29.65 2.54 82.30
C GLU A 222 -28.60 1.50 81.85
N ILE A 223 -27.31 1.87 81.86
CA ILE A 223 -26.19 0.95 81.54
C ILE A 223 -26.19 -0.28 82.44
N ARG A 224 -26.38 -0.10 83.76
CA ARG A 224 -26.44 -1.24 84.71
C ARG A 224 -27.61 -2.17 84.40
N ALA A 225 -28.78 -1.62 84.12
CA ALA A 225 -29.97 -2.40 83.77
C ALA A 225 -29.77 -3.17 82.45
N LEU A 226 -29.24 -2.52 81.41
CA LEU A 226 -28.96 -3.15 80.11
C LEU A 226 -27.94 -4.30 80.21
N ARG A 227 -26.91 -4.16 81.06
CA ARG A 227 -25.97 -5.26 81.36
C ARG A 227 -26.68 -6.45 81.97
N GLN A 228 -27.54 -6.21 82.97
CA GLN A 228 -28.32 -7.28 83.58
C GLN A 228 -29.31 -7.92 82.61
N VAL A 229 -29.84 -7.15 81.63
CA VAL A 229 -30.62 -7.73 80.53
C VAL A 229 -29.76 -8.71 79.74
N LEU A 230 -28.54 -8.33 79.33
CA LEU A 230 -27.62 -9.21 78.59
C LEU A 230 -27.11 -10.41 79.42
N ASP A 231 -26.99 -10.26 80.74
CA ASP A 231 -26.66 -11.39 81.63
C ASP A 231 -27.78 -12.44 81.66
N CYS A 232 -29.05 -12.01 81.54
CA CYS A 232 -30.22 -12.88 81.55
C CYS A 232 -30.61 -13.41 80.17
N ASP A 233 -30.49 -12.56 79.15
CA ASP A 233 -30.80 -12.80 77.75
C ASP A 233 -29.63 -12.26 76.88
N PRO A 234 -28.57 -13.07 76.71
CA PRO A 234 -27.38 -12.64 75.95
C PRO A 234 -27.63 -12.31 74.48
N ASP A 235 -28.75 -12.76 73.92
CA ASP A 235 -29.11 -12.56 72.52
C ASP A 235 -30.04 -11.35 72.32
N SER A 236 -30.29 -10.58 73.39
CA SER A 236 -31.14 -9.39 73.35
C SER A 236 -30.53 -8.29 72.48
N GLN A 237 -30.99 -8.19 71.23
CA GLN A 237 -30.55 -7.15 70.27
C GLN A 237 -30.79 -5.73 70.80
N PHE A 238 -31.94 -5.50 71.45
CA PHE A 238 -32.27 -4.21 72.07
C PHE A 238 -31.20 -3.78 73.07
N ALA A 239 -30.85 -4.68 74.00
CA ALA A 239 -29.88 -4.34 75.04
C ALA A 239 -28.47 -4.16 74.48
N PHE A 240 -28.09 -4.99 73.50
CA PHE A 240 -26.83 -4.88 72.79
C PHE A 240 -26.68 -3.52 72.06
N ASP A 241 -27.64 -3.14 71.21
CA ASP A 241 -27.55 -1.91 70.44
C ASP A 241 -27.62 -0.66 71.31
N ARG A 242 -28.52 -0.65 72.31
CA ARG A 242 -28.66 0.48 73.23
C ARG A 242 -27.41 0.66 74.09
N LEU A 243 -26.87 -0.43 74.64
CA LEU A 243 -25.64 -0.37 75.43
C LEU A 243 -24.44 0.06 74.56
N ARG A 244 -24.37 -0.40 73.30
CA ARG A 244 -23.36 0.03 72.32
C ARG A 244 -23.42 1.54 72.06
N GLU A 245 -24.62 2.10 71.90
CA GLU A 245 -24.83 3.54 71.74
C GLU A 245 -24.37 4.33 72.98
N LEU A 246 -24.77 3.90 74.17
CA LEU A 246 -24.44 4.58 75.43
C LEU A 246 -22.95 4.54 75.74
N LEU A 247 -22.30 3.39 75.59
CA LEU A 247 -20.86 3.26 75.81
C LEU A 247 -20.05 4.09 74.81
N ARG A 248 -20.50 4.15 73.54
CA ARG A 248 -19.90 5.04 72.53
C ARG A 248 -20.05 6.51 72.92
N ALA A 249 -21.22 6.93 73.40
CA ALA A 249 -21.45 8.30 73.85
C ALA A 249 -20.67 8.66 75.13
N ALA A 250 -20.42 7.68 76.01
CA ALA A 250 -19.62 7.84 77.22
C ALA A 250 -18.10 7.86 76.95
N GLY A 251 -17.65 7.43 75.77
CA GLY A 251 -16.23 7.31 75.43
C GLY A 251 -15.54 6.09 76.05
N GLU A 252 -16.30 5.17 76.66
CA GLU A 252 -15.81 3.94 77.31
C GLU A 252 -15.43 2.89 76.26
N SER A 253 -14.36 3.19 75.53
CA SER A 253 -13.97 2.48 74.31
C SER A 253 -13.55 1.03 74.57
N ALA A 254 -12.93 0.75 75.73
CA ALA A 254 -12.49 -0.60 76.09
C ALA A 254 -13.67 -1.53 76.37
N GLU A 255 -14.70 -1.02 77.05
CA GLU A 255 -15.92 -1.75 77.35
C GLU A 255 -16.78 -1.92 76.09
N LEU A 256 -16.83 -0.90 75.23
CA LEU A 256 -17.51 -0.96 73.94
C LEU A 256 -16.93 -2.06 73.04
N VAL A 257 -15.60 -2.14 72.91
CA VAL A 257 -14.94 -3.20 72.14
C VAL A 257 -15.27 -4.56 72.75
N ALA A 258 -15.14 -4.74 74.06
CA ALA A 258 -15.47 -6.01 74.71
C ALA A 258 -16.93 -6.44 74.48
N LEU A 259 -17.88 -5.51 74.54
CA LEU A 259 -19.28 -5.76 74.24
C LEU A 259 -19.46 -6.24 72.79
N ILE A 260 -18.88 -5.53 71.82
CA ILE A 260 -18.99 -5.85 70.39
C ILE A 260 -18.37 -7.23 70.11
N GLU A 261 -17.20 -7.52 70.66
CA GLU A 261 -16.53 -8.83 70.52
C GLU A 261 -17.39 -9.98 71.10
N GLN A 262 -17.97 -9.79 72.29
CA GLN A 262 -18.87 -10.77 72.90
C GLN A 262 -20.14 -10.97 72.06
N GLY A 263 -20.68 -9.90 71.49
CA GLY A 263 -21.80 -9.96 70.56
C GLY A 263 -21.45 -10.65 69.25
N ALA A 264 -20.25 -10.41 68.73
CA ALA A 264 -19.77 -11.02 67.49
C ALA A 264 -19.54 -12.52 67.66
N ALA A 265 -18.96 -12.96 68.79
CA ALA A 265 -18.71 -14.35 69.12
C ALA A 265 -19.98 -15.24 69.18
N ARG A 266 -21.14 -14.62 69.41
CA ARG A 266 -22.44 -15.32 69.50
C ARG A 266 -23.20 -15.35 68.18
N ARG A 267 -22.73 -14.61 67.18
CA ARG A 267 -23.32 -14.54 65.84
C ARG A 267 -22.47 -15.37 64.88
N SER A 268 -22.98 -15.59 63.67
CA SER A 268 -22.27 -16.26 62.59
C SER A 268 -22.33 -15.44 61.31
N ASN A 269 -21.55 -15.86 60.31
CA ASN A 269 -21.54 -15.29 58.96
C ASN A 269 -21.11 -13.80 58.93
N VAL A 270 -21.62 -13.07 57.94
CA VAL A 270 -21.30 -11.67 57.62
C VAL A 270 -21.57 -10.72 58.79
N GLU A 271 -22.58 -10.98 59.61
CA GLU A 271 -22.89 -10.15 60.79
C GLU A 271 -21.79 -10.24 61.85
N ALA A 272 -21.31 -11.47 62.14
CA ALA A 272 -20.18 -11.67 63.05
C ALA A 272 -18.92 -11.01 62.49
N SER A 273 -18.64 -11.18 61.18
CA SER A 273 -17.50 -10.53 60.53
C SER A 273 -17.54 -9.00 60.63
N SER A 274 -18.71 -8.41 60.39
CA SER A 274 -18.90 -6.95 60.46
C SER A 274 -18.64 -6.41 61.87
N LEU A 275 -19.14 -7.10 62.90
CA LEU A 275 -18.92 -6.69 64.30
C LEU A 275 -17.48 -6.90 64.75
N TRP A 276 -16.83 -8.01 64.38
CA TRP A 276 -15.41 -8.21 64.65
C TRP A 276 -14.53 -7.17 63.95
N THR A 277 -14.91 -6.75 62.74
CA THR A 277 -14.23 -5.66 62.03
C THR A 277 -14.40 -4.32 62.75
N GLU A 278 -15.62 -3.99 63.18
CA GLU A 278 -15.89 -2.78 63.98
C GLU A 278 -15.09 -2.80 65.29
N ALA A 279 -15.03 -3.93 66.00
CA ALA A 279 -14.23 -4.09 67.20
C ALA A 279 -12.74 -3.87 66.94
N GLY A 280 -12.22 -4.42 65.83
CA GLY A 280 -10.82 -4.25 65.44
C GLY A 280 -10.46 -2.81 65.09
N GLU A 281 -11.33 -2.11 64.35
CA GLU A 281 -11.15 -0.68 64.03
C GLU A 281 -11.16 0.19 65.29
N LEU A 282 -12.13 -0.03 66.19
CA LEU A 282 -12.19 0.70 67.46
C LEU A 282 -10.97 0.41 68.36
N ALA A 283 -10.50 -0.85 68.39
CA ALA A 283 -9.30 -1.21 69.12
C ALA A 283 -8.04 -0.53 68.54
N ARG A 284 -7.93 -0.45 67.21
CA ARG A 284 -6.84 0.24 66.52
C ARG A 284 -6.88 1.75 66.76
N ASP A 285 -8.03 2.37 66.49
CA ASP A 285 -8.14 3.82 66.35
C ASP A 285 -8.34 4.53 67.71
N LEU A 286 -9.06 3.91 68.65
CA LEU A 286 -9.37 4.52 69.95
C LEU A 286 -8.54 3.95 71.10
N LEU A 287 -8.21 2.66 71.10
CA LEU A 287 -7.43 2.03 72.17
C LEU A 287 -5.93 1.97 71.88
N GLY A 288 -5.53 2.08 70.61
CA GLY A 288 -4.15 1.84 70.19
C GLY A 288 -3.67 0.40 70.44
N ASP A 289 -4.58 -0.52 70.74
CA ASP A 289 -4.29 -1.93 71.02
C ASP A 289 -4.26 -2.71 69.70
N LEU A 290 -3.08 -2.67 69.08
CA LEU A 290 -2.86 -3.26 67.75
C LEU A 290 -2.93 -4.79 67.78
N ASP A 291 -2.60 -5.43 68.90
CA ASP A 291 -2.65 -6.90 69.02
C ASP A 291 -4.10 -7.37 69.10
N ARG A 292 -4.93 -6.68 69.88
CA ARG A 292 -6.37 -6.93 69.92
C ARG A 292 -7.04 -6.63 68.59
N ALA A 293 -6.67 -5.53 67.93
CA ALA A 293 -7.18 -5.19 66.61
C ALA A 293 -6.86 -6.26 65.56
N GLN A 294 -5.62 -6.76 65.53
CA GLN A 294 -5.20 -7.82 64.63
C GLN A 294 -6.00 -9.10 64.85
N LEU A 295 -6.15 -9.53 66.11
CA LEU A 295 -6.94 -10.73 66.44
C LEU A 295 -8.41 -10.56 66.04
N ALA A 296 -8.99 -9.37 66.24
CA ALA A 296 -10.37 -9.09 65.86
C ALA A 296 -10.56 -9.16 64.33
N PHE A 297 -9.65 -8.60 63.52
CA PHE A 297 -9.74 -8.73 62.07
C PHE A 297 -9.51 -10.17 61.58
N GLN A 298 -8.62 -10.93 62.22
CA GLN A 298 -8.43 -12.35 61.92
C GLN A 298 -9.72 -13.14 62.16
N ARG A 299 -10.38 -12.94 63.30
CA ARG A 299 -11.70 -13.52 63.59
C ARG A 299 -12.78 -13.06 62.62
N ALA A 300 -12.74 -11.80 62.18
CA ALA A 300 -13.68 -11.33 61.17
C ALA A 300 -13.56 -12.13 59.86
N LEU A 301 -12.34 -12.45 59.44
CA LEU A 301 -12.05 -13.25 58.25
C LEU A 301 -12.29 -14.76 58.46
N GLU A 302 -12.20 -15.26 59.69
CA GLU A 302 -12.64 -16.63 60.04
C GLU A 302 -14.14 -16.82 59.76
N HIS A 303 -14.95 -15.80 60.05
CA HIS A 303 -16.40 -15.84 59.85
C HIS A 303 -16.84 -15.50 58.42
N ASP A 304 -16.11 -14.62 57.74
CA ASP A 304 -16.34 -14.25 56.34
C ASP A 304 -15.00 -13.98 55.63
N PRO A 305 -14.45 -15.00 54.95
CA PRO A 305 -13.17 -14.87 54.23
C PRO A 305 -13.21 -13.87 53.06
N GLU A 306 -14.38 -13.50 52.56
CA GLU A 306 -14.55 -12.57 51.44
C GLU A 306 -14.73 -11.11 51.90
N SER A 307 -14.72 -10.86 53.22
CA SER A 307 -14.88 -9.53 53.80
C SER A 307 -13.73 -8.60 53.42
N GLN A 308 -13.96 -7.80 52.37
CA GLN A 308 -12.97 -6.83 51.89
C GLN A 308 -12.60 -5.82 52.96
N ARG A 309 -13.56 -5.41 53.80
CA ARG A 309 -13.31 -4.44 54.88
C ARG A 309 -12.33 -5.02 55.90
N ALA A 310 -12.57 -6.24 56.39
CA ALA A 310 -11.69 -6.90 57.34
C ALA A 310 -10.28 -7.12 56.76
N ALA A 311 -10.20 -7.57 55.50
CA ALA A 311 -8.93 -7.77 54.81
C ALA A 311 -8.14 -6.45 54.62
N ASN A 312 -8.81 -5.36 54.24
CA ASN A 312 -8.21 -4.03 54.11
C ASN A 312 -7.68 -3.55 55.47
N SER A 313 -8.51 -3.57 56.51
CA SER A 313 -8.13 -3.06 57.84
C SER A 313 -6.99 -3.86 58.45
N LEU A 314 -6.95 -5.19 58.23
CA LEU A 314 -5.84 -6.03 58.64
C LEU A 314 -4.56 -5.74 57.84
N ALA A 315 -4.64 -5.62 56.52
CA ALA A 315 -3.49 -5.30 55.69
C ALA A 315 -2.89 -3.93 56.02
N GLU A 316 -3.74 -2.90 56.23
CA GLU A 316 -3.32 -1.58 56.69
C GLU A 316 -2.61 -1.66 58.05
N LEU A 317 -3.15 -2.45 58.98
CA LEU A 317 -2.57 -2.65 60.30
C LEU A 317 -1.19 -3.32 60.21
N LEU A 318 -1.08 -4.42 59.46
CA LEU A 318 0.19 -5.13 59.26
C LEU A 318 1.24 -4.24 58.59
N PHE A 319 0.82 -3.48 57.57
CA PHE A 319 1.67 -2.52 56.89
C PHE A 319 2.16 -1.40 57.83
N ALA A 320 1.26 -0.80 58.62
CA ALA A 320 1.60 0.24 59.60
C ALA A 320 2.55 -0.27 60.70
N ARG A 321 2.44 -1.55 61.09
CA ARG A 321 3.35 -2.21 62.03
C ARG A 321 4.69 -2.63 61.39
N GLY A 322 4.83 -2.52 60.06
CA GLY A 322 6.01 -2.99 59.33
C GLY A 322 6.15 -4.51 59.25
N ARG A 323 5.09 -5.27 59.59
CA ARG A 323 5.02 -6.73 59.46
C ARG A 323 4.77 -7.10 57.99
N LEU A 324 5.81 -7.02 57.18
CA LEU A 324 5.81 -7.33 55.74
C LEU A 324 6.44 -8.70 55.42
N ASP A 325 6.81 -9.45 56.47
CA ASP A 325 7.29 -10.82 56.32
C ASP A 325 6.20 -11.73 55.76
N LEU A 326 6.59 -12.80 55.06
CA LEU A 326 5.62 -13.77 54.51
C LEU A 326 5.03 -14.70 55.59
N GLU A 327 5.55 -14.68 56.81
CA GLU A 327 5.06 -15.53 57.91
C GLU A 327 3.63 -15.15 58.31
N VAL A 328 3.25 -13.87 58.16
CA VAL A 328 1.88 -13.38 58.40
C VAL A 328 0.82 -14.18 57.64
N HIS A 329 1.14 -14.65 56.42
CA HIS A 329 0.23 -15.45 55.60
C HIS A 329 0.09 -16.88 56.13
N GLY A 330 1.15 -17.43 56.74
CA GLY A 330 1.11 -18.74 57.41
C GLY A 330 0.28 -18.70 58.69
N GLU A 331 0.43 -17.64 59.50
CA GLU A 331 -0.41 -17.39 60.68
C GLU A 331 -1.89 -17.28 60.29
N LEU A 332 -2.19 -16.54 59.21
CA LEU A 332 -3.56 -16.39 58.69
C LEU A 332 -4.13 -17.70 58.13
N ALA A 333 -3.32 -18.50 57.43
CA ALA A 333 -3.76 -19.79 56.89
C ALA A 333 -4.23 -20.74 57.99
N GLY A 334 -3.56 -20.75 59.15
CA GLY A 334 -3.91 -21.59 60.29
C GLY A 334 -5.18 -21.15 61.02
N ASN A 335 -5.45 -19.84 61.05
CA ASN A 335 -6.57 -19.27 61.80
C ASN A 335 -7.82 -19.10 60.92
N ALA A 336 -7.70 -18.39 59.79
CA ALA A 336 -8.81 -17.95 58.93
C ALA A 336 -8.93 -18.68 57.59
N GLY A 337 -7.91 -19.45 57.20
CA GLY A 337 -7.92 -20.29 56.00
C GLY A 337 -7.44 -19.60 54.71
N PRO A 338 -7.38 -20.35 53.57
CA PRO A 338 -6.72 -19.90 52.35
C PRO A 338 -7.35 -18.67 51.66
N ALA A 339 -8.67 -18.54 51.69
CA ALA A 339 -9.37 -17.41 51.07
C ALA A 339 -9.06 -16.07 51.79
N ALA A 340 -8.96 -16.10 53.12
CA ALA A 340 -8.55 -14.95 53.92
C ALA A 340 -7.09 -14.54 53.61
N VAL A 341 -6.20 -15.54 53.48
CA VAL A 341 -4.80 -15.31 53.07
C VAL A 341 -4.75 -14.59 51.72
N HIS A 342 -5.52 -15.06 50.75
CA HIS A 342 -5.61 -14.45 49.43
C HIS A 342 -6.03 -12.96 49.51
N ALA A 343 -7.13 -12.67 50.21
CA ALA A 343 -7.66 -11.31 50.33
C ALA A 343 -6.67 -10.36 51.01
N VAL A 344 -6.04 -10.78 52.11
CA VAL A 344 -5.05 -9.95 52.84
C VAL A 344 -3.77 -9.78 52.03
N ALA A 345 -3.31 -10.82 51.34
CA ALA A 345 -2.11 -10.77 50.51
C ALA A 345 -2.21 -9.74 49.38
N ILE A 346 -3.36 -9.65 48.68
CA ILE A 346 -3.59 -8.62 47.67
C ILE A 346 -3.48 -7.21 48.26
N ARG A 347 -4.18 -6.95 49.37
CA ARG A 347 -4.22 -5.61 49.97
C ARG A 347 -2.89 -5.17 50.57
N LEU A 348 -2.16 -6.11 51.16
CA LEU A 348 -0.82 -5.86 51.66
C LEU A 348 0.15 -5.59 50.50
N ALA A 349 0.01 -6.33 49.39
CA ALA A 349 0.79 -6.11 48.18
C ALA A 349 0.53 -4.73 47.56
N GLU A 350 -0.73 -4.33 47.41
CA GLU A 350 -1.12 -2.99 46.92
C GLU A 350 -0.56 -1.87 47.82
N SER A 351 -0.60 -2.05 49.13
CA SER A 351 -0.03 -1.09 50.10
C SER A 351 1.49 -0.97 49.96
N CYS A 352 2.18 -2.11 49.76
CA CYS A 352 3.62 -2.12 49.48
C CYS A 352 3.95 -1.46 48.13
N GLU A 353 3.15 -1.73 47.10
CA GLU A 353 3.30 -1.15 45.76
C GLU A 353 3.18 0.38 45.82
N ALA A 354 2.14 0.90 46.49
CA ALA A 354 1.92 2.34 46.67
C ALA A 354 3.04 3.03 47.46
N ALA A 355 3.68 2.31 48.39
CA ALA A 355 4.84 2.80 49.13
C ALA A 355 6.17 2.65 48.38
N GLY A 356 6.17 2.12 47.15
CA GLY A 356 7.37 1.92 46.34
C GLY A 356 8.19 0.68 46.72
N LYS A 357 7.70 -0.16 47.64
CA LYS A 357 8.34 -1.41 48.09
C LYS A 357 8.00 -2.57 47.14
N GLN A 358 8.55 -2.50 45.92
CA GLN A 358 8.15 -3.39 44.82
C GLN A 358 8.50 -4.87 45.08
N ALA A 359 9.61 -5.17 45.77
CA ALA A 359 10.03 -6.55 46.03
C ALA A 359 9.09 -7.25 47.03
N GLU A 360 8.70 -6.55 48.08
CA GLU A 360 7.73 -7.02 49.07
C GLU A 360 6.33 -7.12 48.46
N ALA A 361 5.93 -6.14 47.64
CA ALA A 361 4.68 -6.19 46.89
C ALA A 361 4.60 -7.44 46.00
N LEU A 362 5.67 -7.71 45.23
CA LEU A 362 5.76 -8.89 44.38
C LEU A 362 5.63 -10.18 45.19
N ALA A 363 6.34 -10.31 46.32
CA ALA A 363 6.28 -11.48 47.18
C ALA A 363 4.88 -11.73 47.75
N HIS A 364 4.13 -10.67 48.10
CA HIS A 364 2.76 -10.80 48.57
C HIS A 364 1.76 -11.12 47.44
N PHE A 365 1.92 -10.52 46.25
CA PHE A 365 1.13 -10.91 45.08
C PHE A 365 1.36 -12.38 44.69
N GLU A 366 2.59 -12.89 44.83
CA GLU A 366 2.87 -14.32 44.63
C GLU A 366 2.13 -15.21 45.61
N VAL A 367 2.05 -14.82 46.89
CA VAL A 367 1.27 -15.58 47.88
C VAL A 367 -0.21 -15.56 47.52
N ALA A 368 -0.75 -14.41 47.10
CA ALA A 368 -2.13 -14.30 46.64
C ALA A 368 -2.40 -15.17 45.40
N ALA A 369 -1.43 -15.31 44.50
CA ALA A 369 -1.55 -16.11 43.29
C ALA A 369 -1.38 -17.64 43.52
N ARG A 370 -1.06 -18.10 44.74
CA ARG A 370 -0.96 -19.54 45.06
C ARG A 370 -2.36 -20.15 45.16
N GLY A 371 -2.63 -21.20 44.40
CA GLY A 371 -3.92 -21.88 44.39
C GLY A 371 -4.74 -21.53 43.15
N GLU A 372 -5.87 -20.85 43.34
CA GLU A 372 -6.67 -20.33 42.22
C GLU A 372 -6.09 -18.98 41.74
N PRO A 373 -5.68 -18.88 40.46
CA PRO A 373 -5.13 -17.64 39.92
C PRO A 373 -6.22 -16.57 39.85
N ALA A 374 -6.18 -15.59 40.75
CA ALA A 374 -7.00 -14.40 40.62
C ALA A 374 -6.34 -13.40 39.65
N PRO A 375 -7.10 -12.82 38.70
CA PRO A 375 -6.57 -11.82 37.77
C PRO A 375 -5.86 -10.65 38.46
N THR A 376 -6.45 -10.13 39.54
CA THR A 376 -5.91 -8.99 40.29
C THR A 376 -4.53 -9.26 40.89
N ALA A 377 -4.30 -10.46 41.44
CA ALA A 377 -3.02 -10.85 42.01
C ALA A 377 -1.95 -11.01 40.92
N LEU A 378 -2.30 -11.65 39.80
CA LEU A 378 -1.38 -11.86 38.69
C LEU A 378 -1.06 -10.55 37.94
N GLU A 379 -2.01 -9.64 37.78
CA GLU A 379 -1.77 -8.30 37.24
C GLU A 379 -0.81 -7.50 38.13
N GLY A 380 -1.00 -7.55 39.45
CA GLY A 380 -0.09 -6.93 40.41
C GLY A 380 1.31 -7.52 40.36
N MET A 381 1.40 -8.86 40.31
CA MET A 381 2.65 -9.60 40.12
C MET A 381 3.37 -9.18 38.84
N LEU A 382 2.65 -9.08 37.72
CA LEU A 382 3.20 -8.67 36.43
C LEU A 382 3.75 -7.23 36.50
N ARG A 383 2.96 -6.26 37.02
CA ARG A 383 3.41 -4.86 37.14
C ARG A 383 4.65 -4.72 38.01
N CYS A 384 4.70 -5.41 39.15
CA CYS A 384 5.85 -5.35 40.06
C CYS A 384 7.09 -6.00 39.43
N ALA A 385 6.91 -7.15 38.77
CA ALA A 385 8.00 -7.83 38.06
C ALA A 385 8.56 -6.97 36.90
N GLU A 386 7.71 -6.28 36.13
CA GLU A 386 8.14 -5.35 35.08
C GLU A 386 9.01 -4.22 35.65
N ARG A 387 8.60 -3.60 36.77
CA ARG A 387 9.36 -2.53 37.42
C ARG A 387 10.69 -2.99 38.03
N LEU A 388 10.73 -4.23 38.52
CA LEU A 388 11.94 -4.85 39.06
C LEU A 388 12.84 -5.46 37.98
N HIS A 389 12.37 -5.50 36.73
CA HIS A 389 13.01 -6.24 35.63
C HIS A 389 13.23 -7.73 35.95
N ASP A 390 12.32 -8.33 36.73
CA ASP A 390 12.34 -9.76 37.08
C ASP A 390 11.60 -10.56 36.00
N ALA A 391 12.32 -10.93 34.94
CA ALA A 391 11.74 -11.64 33.79
C ALA A 391 11.14 -13.03 34.14
N PRO A 392 11.74 -13.86 35.02
CA PRO A 392 11.12 -15.13 35.43
C PRO A 392 9.76 -14.95 36.09
N LYS A 393 9.63 -13.98 37.00
CA LYS A 393 8.36 -13.69 37.68
C LYS A 393 7.36 -13.02 36.73
N GLY A 394 7.82 -12.11 35.88
CA GLY A 394 6.99 -11.51 34.84
C GLY A 394 6.36 -12.57 33.93
N LEU A 395 7.17 -13.50 33.42
CA LEU A 395 6.70 -14.62 32.59
C LEU A 395 5.68 -15.49 33.32
N ALA A 396 5.94 -15.88 34.58
CA ALA A 396 5.01 -16.69 35.36
C ALA A 396 3.65 -16.00 35.54
N ALA A 397 3.65 -14.69 35.83
CA ALA A 397 2.43 -13.90 35.95
C ALA A 397 1.67 -13.81 34.62
N THR A 398 2.37 -13.56 33.50
CA THR A 398 1.78 -13.49 32.17
C THR A 398 1.16 -14.82 31.73
N LEU A 399 1.83 -15.95 31.96
CA LEU A 399 1.29 -17.28 31.67
C LEU A 399 0.06 -17.60 32.52
N GLY A 400 0.04 -17.16 33.79
CA GLY A 400 -1.13 -17.23 34.65
C GLY A 400 -2.33 -16.47 34.06
N LEU A 401 -2.13 -15.22 33.64
CA LEU A 401 -3.18 -14.38 33.04
C LEU A 401 -3.67 -14.95 31.71
N LEU A 402 -2.77 -15.51 30.90
CA LEU A 402 -3.11 -16.16 29.63
C LEU A 402 -4.11 -17.30 29.79
N SER A 403 -4.05 -18.04 30.90
CA SER A 403 -5.01 -19.12 31.17
C SER A 403 -6.45 -18.61 31.32
N LEU A 404 -6.62 -17.35 31.73
CA LEU A 404 -7.89 -16.69 32.01
C LEU A 404 -8.37 -15.80 30.84
N ALA A 405 -7.44 -15.29 30.02
CA ALA A 405 -7.74 -14.36 28.95
C ALA A 405 -8.23 -15.03 27.65
N ARG A 406 -9.00 -14.28 26.85
CA ARG A 406 -9.47 -14.66 25.51
C ARG A 406 -9.44 -13.46 24.57
N GLY A 407 -9.44 -13.71 23.26
CA GLY A 407 -9.52 -12.66 22.24
C GLY A 407 -8.30 -11.74 22.23
N GLU A 408 -8.50 -10.44 22.10
CA GLU A 408 -7.43 -9.44 21.97
C GLU A 408 -6.50 -9.38 23.19
N GLU A 409 -7.05 -9.58 24.39
CA GLU A 409 -6.28 -9.55 25.63
C GLU A 409 -5.28 -10.70 25.71
N ALA A 410 -5.67 -11.89 25.25
CA ALA A 410 -4.76 -13.03 25.13
C ALA A 410 -3.63 -12.75 24.14
N GLY A 411 -3.91 -12.05 23.03
CA GLY A 411 -2.89 -11.63 22.06
C GLY A 411 -1.82 -10.73 22.68
N ARG A 412 -2.24 -9.70 23.43
CA ARG A 412 -1.31 -8.80 24.15
C ARG A 412 -0.47 -9.53 25.19
N LEU A 413 -1.06 -10.46 25.92
CA LEU A 413 -0.34 -11.23 26.92
C LEU A 413 0.65 -12.21 26.28
N HIS A 414 0.32 -12.78 25.11
CA HIS A 414 1.26 -13.61 24.37
C HIS A 414 2.48 -12.82 23.87
N LEU A 415 2.30 -11.57 23.40
CA LEU A 415 3.42 -10.67 23.09
C LEU A 415 4.31 -10.42 24.30
N ARG A 416 3.72 -10.09 25.46
CA ARG A 416 4.47 -9.90 26.71
C ARG A 416 5.21 -11.16 27.15
N ALA A 417 4.61 -12.34 27.00
CA ALA A 417 5.28 -13.60 27.29
C ALA A 417 6.50 -13.80 26.38
N ALA A 418 6.37 -13.47 25.09
CA ALA A 418 7.48 -13.47 24.15
C ALA A 418 8.58 -12.49 24.57
N ASP A 419 8.25 -11.27 25.00
CA ASP A 419 9.22 -10.28 25.49
C ASP A 419 10.04 -10.81 26.69
N PHE A 420 9.37 -11.39 27.67
CA PHE A 420 10.07 -11.98 28.83
C PHE A 420 10.92 -13.18 28.45
N LEU A 421 10.48 -14.02 27.50
CA LEU A 421 11.25 -15.15 27.02
C LEU A 421 12.50 -14.72 26.25
N VAL A 422 12.40 -13.66 25.43
CA VAL A 422 13.55 -13.04 24.77
C VAL A 422 14.52 -12.45 25.80
N ALA A 423 14.02 -11.76 26.82
CA ALA A 423 14.84 -11.25 27.92
C ALA A 423 15.54 -12.36 28.73
N LEU A 424 14.98 -13.57 28.73
CA LEU A 424 15.55 -14.77 29.34
C LEU A 424 16.46 -15.57 28.40
N GLU A 425 16.75 -15.06 27.20
CA GLU A 425 17.53 -15.75 26.15
C GLU A 425 16.89 -17.09 25.71
N ARG A 426 15.57 -17.24 25.89
CA ARG A 426 14.78 -18.42 25.52
C ARG A 426 13.94 -18.15 24.26
N SER A 427 14.59 -17.62 23.22
CA SER A 427 13.93 -17.14 22.00
C SER A 427 13.17 -18.24 21.23
N ASP A 428 13.55 -19.51 21.38
CA ASP A 428 12.85 -20.62 20.73
C ASP A 428 11.49 -20.91 21.39
N GLU A 429 11.35 -20.62 22.68
CA GLU A 429 10.08 -20.73 23.40
C GLU A 429 9.18 -19.50 23.18
N ALA A 430 9.75 -18.37 22.75
CA ALA A 430 8.99 -17.16 22.40
C ALA A 430 8.17 -17.33 21.11
N MET A 431 8.67 -18.14 20.17
CA MET A 431 8.05 -18.39 18.86
C MET A 431 6.57 -18.81 18.95
N PRO A 432 6.17 -19.88 19.67
CA PRO A 432 4.76 -20.28 19.75
C PRO A 432 3.86 -19.22 20.39
N HIS A 433 4.41 -18.33 21.22
CA HIS A 433 3.68 -17.18 21.74
C HIS A 433 3.52 -16.07 20.70
N LEU A 434 4.51 -15.82 19.84
CA LEU A 434 4.36 -14.91 18.71
C LEU A 434 3.32 -15.43 17.69
N GLU A 435 3.30 -16.75 17.41
CA GLU A 435 2.26 -17.37 16.58
C GLU A 435 0.86 -17.21 17.18
N ALA A 436 0.71 -17.50 18.48
CA ALA A 436 -0.56 -17.31 19.16
C ALA A 436 -0.98 -15.83 19.16
N ALA A 437 -0.06 -14.90 19.41
CA ALA A 437 -0.33 -13.47 19.35
C ALA A 437 -0.77 -13.01 17.96
N ALA A 438 -0.20 -13.58 16.88
CA ALA A 438 -0.58 -13.28 15.50
C ALA A 438 -2.01 -13.73 15.15
N VAL A 439 -2.49 -14.82 15.75
CA VAL A 439 -3.86 -15.34 15.55
C VAL A 439 -4.90 -14.56 16.38
N HIS A 440 -4.48 -13.99 17.50
CA HIS A 440 -5.32 -13.18 18.38
C HIS A 440 -5.28 -11.69 17.97
N GLY A 441 -6.29 -10.89 18.33
CA GLY A 441 -6.42 -9.49 17.89
C GLY A 441 -5.37 -8.52 18.49
N ALA A 442 -5.74 -7.27 18.79
CA ALA A 442 -4.85 -6.14 19.12
C ALA A 442 -3.38 -6.50 19.51
N GLY A 443 -2.43 -6.25 18.59
CA GLY A 443 -1.01 -6.63 18.72
C GLY A 443 -0.56 -7.68 17.70
N GLY A 444 -1.49 -8.37 17.04
CA GLY A 444 -1.18 -9.38 16.03
C GLY A 444 -0.31 -8.90 14.86
N THR A 445 -0.42 -7.62 14.45
CA THR A 445 0.44 -7.03 13.41
C THR A 445 1.91 -6.96 13.84
N GLU A 446 2.17 -6.52 15.07
CA GLU A 446 3.51 -6.50 15.65
C GLU A 446 4.05 -7.92 15.84
N ALA A 447 3.20 -8.86 16.27
CA ALA A 447 3.56 -10.27 16.38
C ALA A 447 3.98 -10.87 15.03
N LEU A 448 3.22 -10.59 13.97
CA LEU A 448 3.52 -11.05 12.61
C LEU A 448 4.85 -10.47 12.11
N GLN A 449 5.15 -9.19 12.38
CA GLN A 449 6.42 -8.60 11.99
C GLN A 449 7.61 -9.26 12.70
N ARG A 450 7.54 -9.43 14.02
CA ARG A 450 8.60 -10.08 14.80
C ARG A 450 8.76 -11.56 14.43
N LEU A 451 7.66 -12.23 14.13
CA LEU A 451 7.65 -13.62 13.67
C LEU A 451 8.27 -13.74 12.28
N SER A 452 8.00 -12.79 11.36
CA SER A 452 8.66 -12.81 10.05
C SER A 452 10.16 -12.58 10.19
N ASP A 453 10.60 -11.61 11.00
CA ASP A 453 12.02 -11.37 11.25
C ASP A 453 12.70 -12.64 11.81
N TRP A 454 12.06 -13.31 12.77
CA TRP A 454 12.56 -14.56 13.35
C TRP A 454 12.75 -15.67 12.31
N TYR A 455 11.77 -15.87 11.43
CA TYR A 455 11.85 -16.88 10.35
C TYR A 455 12.91 -16.53 9.31
N LEU A 456 13.05 -15.24 8.96
CA LEU A 456 14.04 -14.78 7.98
C LEU A 456 15.48 -14.89 8.49
N GLU A 457 15.74 -14.54 9.76
CA GLU A 457 17.06 -14.67 10.39
C GLU A 457 17.57 -16.12 10.40
N ARG A 458 16.65 -17.08 10.48
CA ARG A 458 16.94 -18.53 10.50
C ARG A 458 16.78 -19.20 9.14
N GLU A 459 16.58 -18.43 8.08
CA GLU A 459 16.43 -18.92 6.70
C GLU A 459 15.24 -19.88 6.46
N HIS A 460 14.18 -19.78 7.27
CA HIS A 460 12.92 -20.49 7.07
C HIS A 460 12.04 -19.73 6.07
N TRP A 461 12.38 -19.84 4.78
CA TRP A 461 11.78 -19.04 3.72
C TRP A 461 10.27 -19.23 3.51
N PRO A 462 9.70 -20.46 3.51
CA PRO A 462 8.27 -20.66 3.29
C PRO A 462 7.41 -20.02 4.38
N GLU A 463 7.77 -20.25 5.65
CA GLU A 463 7.06 -19.71 6.82
C GLU A 463 7.24 -18.19 6.92
N GLY A 464 8.44 -17.68 6.64
CA GLY A 464 8.71 -16.24 6.58
C GLY A 464 7.88 -15.53 5.50
N ALA A 465 7.79 -16.11 4.29
CA ALA A 465 6.99 -15.55 3.19
C ALA A 465 5.47 -15.57 3.51
N ALA A 466 4.98 -16.65 4.13
CA ALA A 466 3.58 -16.75 4.57
C ALA A 466 3.26 -15.71 5.65
N THR A 467 4.15 -15.56 6.65
CA THR A 467 3.99 -14.60 7.74
C THR A 467 4.00 -13.16 7.22
N LEU A 468 4.90 -12.81 6.30
CA LEU A 468 4.92 -11.49 5.65
C LEU A 468 3.65 -11.22 4.83
N THR A 469 3.08 -12.27 4.21
CA THR A 469 1.81 -12.15 3.49
C THR A 469 0.68 -11.84 4.47
N TRP A 470 0.61 -12.54 5.60
CA TRP A 470 -0.37 -12.24 6.65
C TRP A 470 -0.16 -10.86 7.28
N TYR A 471 1.09 -10.45 7.51
CA TYR A 471 1.41 -9.10 7.98
C TYR A 471 0.90 -8.04 7.00
N ALA A 472 1.10 -8.24 5.69
CA ALA A 472 0.62 -7.31 4.67
C ALA A 472 -0.92 -7.21 4.57
N GLU A 473 -1.65 -8.24 5.00
CA GLU A 473 -3.10 -8.20 5.09
C GLU A 473 -3.60 -7.46 6.33
N ALA A 474 -2.83 -7.51 7.42
CA ALA A 474 -3.21 -6.96 8.71
C ALA A 474 -2.69 -5.53 8.95
N ALA A 475 -1.63 -5.09 8.28
CA ALA A 475 -1.01 -3.79 8.52
C ALA A 475 -1.89 -2.61 8.06
N ASP A 476 -1.98 -1.55 8.87
CA ASP A 476 -2.81 -0.38 8.57
C ASP A 476 -2.14 0.57 7.56
N GLU A 477 -0.81 0.65 7.56
CA GLU A 477 -0.06 1.57 6.71
C GLU A 477 0.10 1.02 5.27
N PRO A 478 -0.35 1.76 4.23
CA PRO A 478 -0.26 1.31 2.84
C PRO A 478 1.16 0.99 2.39
N ASP A 479 2.13 1.82 2.80
CA ASP A 479 3.54 1.65 2.41
C ASP A 479 4.15 0.38 3.05
N ALA A 480 3.81 0.10 4.31
CA ALA A 480 4.24 -1.11 5.01
C ALA A 480 3.64 -2.38 4.37
N ARG A 481 2.34 -2.35 4.02
CA ARG A 481 1.69 -3.47 3.30
C ARG A 481 2.37 -3.75 1.97
N LEU A 482 2.57 -2.71 1.15
CA LEU A 482 3.20 -2.86 -0.16
C LEU A 482 4.65 -3.37 -0.03
N ALA A 483 5.43 -2.86 0.92
CA ALA A 483 6.78 -3.32 1.19
C ALA A 483 6.81 -4.81 1.59
N ALA A 484 5.92 -5.22 2.50
CA ALA A 484 5.82 -6.61 2.93
C ALA A 484 5.41 -7.55 1.78
N ARG A 485 4.45 -7.17 0.93
CA ARG A 485 4.07 -7.96 -0.25
C ARG A 485 5.23 -8.10 -1.24
N LYS A 486 6.01 -7.03 -1.47
CA LYS A 486 7.20 -7.09 -2.34
C LYS A 486 8.23 -8.09 -1.84
N VAL A 487 8.51 -8.10 -0.54
CA VAL A 487 9.47 -9.03 0.07
C VAL A 487 8.91 -10.46 0.02
N ALA A 488 7.65 -10.67 0.40
CA ALA A 488 7.00 -11.98 0.33
C ALA A 488 6.99 -12.56 -1.10
N ALA A 489 6.64 -11.75 -2.10
CA ALA A 489 6.65 -12.14 -3.50
C ALA A 489 8.04 -12.59 -3.99
N ARG A 490 9.09 -11.82 -3.65
CA ARG A 490 10.49 -12.18 -3.99
C ARG A 490 10.91 -13.48 -3.31
N LEU A 491 10.55 -13.67 -2.04
CA LEU A 491 10.86 -14.91 -1.31
C LEU A 491 10.14 -16.12 -1.92
N TYR A 492 8.85 -16.00 -2.25
CA TYR A 492 8.13 -17.06 -2.93
C TYR A 492 8.74 -17.40 -4.30
N ALA A 493 9.12 -16.39 -5.09
CA ALA A 493 9.68 -16.57 -6.41
C ALA A 493 11.10 -17.15 -6.41
N ASP A 494 11.99 -16.63 -5.55
CA ASP A 494 13.44 -16.87 -5.65
C ASP A 494 13.95 -17.95 -4.69
N ARG A 495 13.34 -18.07 -3.50
CA ARG A 495 13.81 -18.97 -2.43
C ARG A 495 12.93 -20.20 -2.25
N VAL A 496 11.61 -20.02 -2.26
CA VAL A 496 10.65 -21.12 -2.10
C VAL A 496 10.40 -21.85 -3.43
N GLY A 497 10.38 -21.10 -4.54
CA GLY A 497 10.04 -21.64 -5.85
C GLY A 497 8.53 -21.84 -6.06
N ASP A 498 7.68 -21.23 -5.22
CA ASP A 498 6.22 -21.28 -5.36
C ASP A 498 5.74 -20.14 -6.27
N VAL A 499 5.65 -20.45 -7.56
CA VAL A 499 5.24 -19.50 -8.59
C VAL A 499 3.78 -19.06 -8.43
N GLY A 500 2.91 -19.92 -7.88
CA GLY A 500 1.49 -19.62 -7.69
C GLY A 500 1.28 -18.54 -6.64
N HIS A 501 1.86 -18.72 -5.45
CA HIS A 501 1.79 -17.73 -4.37
C HIS A 501 2.54 -16.44 -4.75
N ALA A 502 3.70 -16.52 -5.39
CA ALA A 502 4.43 -15.33 -5.88
C ALA A 502 3.56 -14.49 -6.83
N THR A 503 2.89 -15.13 -7.79
CA THR A 503 1.99 -14.46 -8.74
C THR A 503 0.83 -13.78 -8.01
N SER A 504 0.16 -14.51 -7.11
CA SER A 504 -0.99 -13.96 -6.37
C SER A 504 -0.60 -12.77 -5.49
N VAL A 505 0.53 -12.84 -4.78
CA VAL A 505 1.00 -11.74 -3.92
C VAL A 505 1.36 -10.51 -4.75
N ILE A 506 1.97 -10.68 -5.92
CA ILE A 506 2.29 -9.59 -6.84
C ILE A 506 1.03 -8.94 -7.42
N GLU A 507 0.04 -9.73 -7.85
CA GLU A 507 -1.23 -9.19 -8.34
C GLU A 507 -1.92 -8.32 -7.29
N ARG A 508 -1.96 -8.77 -6.03
CA ARG A 508 -2.48 -7.98 -4.91
C ARG A 508 -1.65 -6.73 -4.62
N ALA A 509 -0.33 -6.80 -4.74
CA ALA A 509 0.53 -5.62 -4.62
C ALA A 509 0.27 -4.60 -5.74
N LEU A 510 -0.04 -5.06 -6.95
CA LEU A 510 -0.38 -4.22 -8.10
C LEU A 510 -1.78 -3.61 -8.03
N GLU A 511 -2.70 -4.18 -7.25
CA GLU A 511 -4.00 -3.52 -6.95
C GLU A 511 -3.79 -2.21 -6.17
N GLU A 512 -2.82 -2.20 -5.25
CA GLU A 512 -2.47 -1.01 -4.45
C GLU A 512 -1.52 -0.06 -5.19
N ALA A 513 -0.59 -0.60 -5.99
CA ALA A 513 0.37 0.16 -6.78
C ALA A 513 0.33 -0.23 -8.27
N PRO A 514 -0.70 0.15 -9.05
CA PRO A 514 -0.89 -0.28 -10.44
C PRO A 514 0.16 0.26 -11.43
N SER A 515 0.99 1.20 -10.99
CA SER A 515 2.05 1.85 -11.77
C SER A 515 3.45 1.35 -11.43
N ASP A 516 3.58 0.35 -10.54
CA ASP A 516 4.87 -0.19 -10.14
C ASP A 516 5.48 -1.08 -11.23
N ARG A 517 6.51 -0.53 -11.89
CA ARG A 517 7.18 -1.18 -13.03
C ARG A 517 7.94 -2.44 -12.62
N GLU A 518 8.51 -2.48 -11.41
CA GLU A 518 9.27 -3.65 -10.94
C GLU A 518 8.35 -4.84 -10.70
N LEU A 519 7.17 -4.58 -10.11
CA LEU A 519 6.16 -5.62 -9.89
C LEU A 519 5.58 -6.15 -11.20
N LEU A 520 5.33 -5.28 -12.19
CA LEU A 520 4.84 -5.69 -13.51
C LEU A 520 5.86 -6.53 -14.28
N ASP A 521 7.15 -6.16 -14.23
CA ASP A 521 8.22 -6.96 -14.84
C ASP A 521 8.38 -8.33 -14.16
N ALA A 522 8.38 -8.36 -12.82
CA ALA A 522 8.42 -9.61 -12.06
C ALA A 522 7.22 -10.52 -12.38
N LEU A 523 6.02 -9.94 -12.56
CA LEU A 523 4.82 -10.68 -12.96
C LEU A 523 4.95 -11.26 -14.38
N CYS A 524 5.50 -10.51 -15.34
CA CYS A 524 5.78 -11.00 -16.69
C CYS A 524 6.75 -12.20 -16.67
N GLY A 525 7.84 -12.08 -15.90
CA GLY A 525 8.82 -13.15 -15.75
C GLY A 525 8.26 -14.41 -15.07
N LEU A 526 7.38 -14.26 -14.07
CA LEU A 526 6.70 -15.39 -13.42
C LEU A 526 5.67 -16.04 -14.34
N ALA A 527 4.83 -15.25 -15.01
CA ALA A 527 3.82 -15.74 -15.95
C ALA A 527 4.45 -16.55 -17.10
N LEU A 528 5.65 -16.17 -17.55
CA LEU A 528 6.41 -16.93 -18.53
C LEU A 528 6.84 -18.31 -18.00
N ARG A 529 7.27 -18.39 -16.73
CA ARG A 529 7.68 -19.66 -16.09
C ARG A 529 6.50 -20.60 -15.84
N SER A 530 5.31 -20.07 -15.54
CA SER A 530 4.10 -20.86 -15.29
C SER A 530 3.22 -21.07 -16.52
N GLU A 531 3.66 -20.64 -17.71
CA GLU A 531 2.87 -20.67 -18.96
C GLU A 531 1.49 -20.00 -18.85
N ALA A 532 1.35 -19.00 -17.97
CA ALA A 532 0.09 -18.27 -17.75
C ALA A 532 -0.09 -17.15 -18.78
N THR A 533 -0.52 -17.52 -19.98
CA THR A 533 -0.58 -16.61 -21.15
C THR A 533 -1.48 -15.39 -20.96
N GLU A 534 -2.61 -15.52 -20.25
CA GLU A 534 -3.50 -14.38 -19.96
C GLU A 534 -2.85 -13.33 -19.04
N VAL A 535 -2.17 -13.80 -17.98
CA VAL A 535 -1.47 -12.94 -17.01
C VAL A 535 -0.31 -12.21 -17.70
N LEU A 536 0.45 -12.92 -18.55
CA LEU A 536 1.54 -12.34 -19.33
C LEU A 536 1.05 -11.21 -20.24
N VAL A 537 -0.05 -11.42 -20.98
CA VAL A 537 -0.60 -10.38 -21.88
C VAL A 537 -0.97 -9.13 -21.10
N ARG A 538 -1.76 -9.28 -20.03
CA ARG A 538 -2.22 -8.15 -19.21
C ARG A 538 -1.06 -7.40 -18.55
N ALA A 539 -0.09 -8.12 -17.98
CA ALA A 539 1.06 -7.51 -17.31
C ALA A 539 1.98 -6.79 -18.29
N ALA A 540 2.27 -7.40 -19.45
CA ALA A 540 3.16 -6.82 -20.45
C ALA A 540 2.55 -5.58 -21.13
N GLU A 541 1.25 -5.59 -21.45
CA GLU A 541 0.55 -4.40 -21.98
C GLU A 541 0.63 -3.24 -20.99
N ARG A 542 0.37 -3.51 -19.71
CA ARG A 542 0.44 -2.47 -18.68
C ARG A 542 1.87 -1.96 -18.46
N LEU A 543 2.87 -2.85 -18.53
CA LEU A 543 4.28 -2.48 -18.45
C LEU A 543 4.69 -1.58 -19.62
N GLU A 544 4.24 -1.91 -20.83
CA GLU A 544 4.49 -1.12 -22.04
C GLU A 544 3.85 0.28 -21.95
N GLU A 545 2.62 0.40 -21.46
CA GLU A 545 1.95 1.69 -21.25
C GLU A 545 2.74 2.62 -20.32
N LEU A 546 3.38 2.06 -19.29
CA LEU A 546 4.03 2.83 -18.22
C LEU A 546 5.52 3.08 -18.48
N ALA A 547 6.22 2.13 -19.09
CA ALA A 547 7.67 2.11 -19.24
C ALA A 547 8.13 2.18 -20.71
N GLY A 548 7.20 2.09 -21.66
CA GLY A 548 7.45 2.13 -23.09
C GLY A 548 7.79 0.76 -23.69
N ALA A 549 7.90 0.73 -25.02
CA ALA A 549 8.12 -0.50 -25.78
C ALA A 549 9.42 -1.25 -25.42
N SER A 550 10.44 -0.55 -24.92
CA SER A 550 11.71 -1.18 -24.53
C SER A 550 11.59 -2.09 -23.31
N ALA A 551 10.59 -1.85 -22.43
CA ALA A 551 10.40 -2.64 -21.22
C ALA A 551 9.87 -4.06 -21.49
N ILE A 552 9.23 -4.27 -22.64
CA ILE A 552 8.65 -5.57 -23.01
C ILE A 552 9.49 -6.36 -24.01
N GLU A 553 10.66 -5.84 -24.43
CA GLU A 553 11.56 -6.51 -25.37
C GLU A 553 11.86 -7.98 -25.01
N PRO A 554 12.13 -8.34 -23.73
CA PRO A 554 12.36 -9.74 -23.34
C PRO A 554 11.16 -10.65 -23.56
N TYR A 555 9.96 -10.08 -23.64
CA TYR A 555 8.69 -10.79 -23.66
C TYR A 555 8.00 -10.77 -25.04
N LEU A 556 8.54 -10.06 -26.06
CA LEU A 556 7.86 -9.86 -27.35
C LEU A 556 7.45 -11.17 -28.07
N LEU A 557 8.34 -12.18 -28.07
CA LEU A 557 8.05 -13.47 -28.72
C LEU A 557 6.99 -14.28 -27.95
N PRO A 558 7.14 -14.54 -26.64
CA PRO A 558 6.10 -15.18 -25.83
C PRO A 558 4.76 -14.43 -25.86
N LEU A 559 4.80 -13.09 -25.79
CA LEU A 559 3.62 -12.22 -25.85
C LEU A 559 2.92 -12.34 -27.21
N GLY A 560 3.67 -12.32 -28.31
CA GLY A 560 3.13 -12.49 -29.66
C GLY A 560 2.37 -13.80 -29.83
N ARG A 561 2.95 -14.91 -29.36
CA ARG A 561 2.31 -16.23 -29.38
C ARG A 561 1.09 -16.32 -28.46
N ALA A 562 1.16 -15.72 -27.26
CA ALA A 562 0.03 -15.64 -26.35
C ALA A 562 -1.16 -14.88 -26.95
N LEU A 563 -0.90 -13.76 -27.64
CA LEU A 563 -1.93 -12.98 -28.34
C LEU A 563 -2.57 -13.75 -29.49
N ILE A 564 -1.79 -14.53 -30.24
CA ILE A 564 -2.31 -15.40 -31.30
C ILE A 564 -3.23 -16.48 -30.71
N ALA A 565 -2.81 -17.12 -29.62
CA ALA A 565 -3.62 -18.12 -28.92
C ALA A 565 -4.96 -17.55 -28.40
N GLN A 566 -5.01 -16.25 -28.09
CA GLN A 566 -6.22 -15.51 -27.70
C GLN A 566 -6.99 -14.92 -28.89
N SER A 567 -6.70 -15.34 -30.13
CA SER A 567 -7.34 -14.85 -31.37
C SER A 567 -7.13 -13.35 -31.66
N ARG A 568 -6.09 -12.71 -31.08
CA ARG A 568 -5.66 -11.34 -31.37
C ARG A 568 -4.52 -11.34 -32.40
N GLU A 569 -4.78 -11.96 -33.55
CA GLU A 569 -3.77 -12.29 -34.58
C GLU A 569 -3.00 -11.09 -35.12
N ALA A 570 -3.67 -9.96 -35.40
CA ALA A 570 -3.01 -8.76 -35.91
C ALA A 570 -2.03 -8.13 -34.89
N GLU A 571 -2.35 -8.20 -33.61
CA GLU A 571 -1.47 -7.73 -32.54
C GLU A 571 -0.30 -8.68 -32.32
N GLY A 572 -0.59 -9.99 -32.32
CA GLY A 572 0.43 -11.03 -32.27
C GLY A 572 1.44 -10.88 -33.40
N LEU A 573 0.98 -10.65 -34.64
CA LEU A 573 1.83 -10.38 -35.79
C LEU A 573 2.74 -9.18 -35.56
N ARG A 574 2.21 -8.06 -35.04
CA ARG A 574 3.02 -6.87 -34.70
C ARG A 574 4.13 -7.21 -33.70
N ARG A 575 3.81 -7.97 -32.64
CA ARG A 575 4.82 -8.37 -31.62
C ARG A 575 5.88 -9.31 -32.20
N LEU A 576 5.49 -10.26 -33.06
CA LEU A 576 6.44 -11.13 -33.76
C LEU A 576 7.35 -10.34 -34.71
N CYS A 577 6.82 -9.37 -35.45
CA CYS A 577 7.61 -8.48 -36.29
C CYS A 577 8.62 -7.65 -35.48
N ALA A 578 8.21 -7.11 -34.34
CA ALA A 578 9.12 -6.40 -33.42
C ALA A 578 10.20 -7.33 -32.84
N ALA A 579 9.84 -8.57 -32.48
CA ALA A 579 10.82 -9.57 -32.04
C ALA A 579 11.86 -9.87 -33.14
N LEU A 580 11.43 -9.95 -34.41
CA LEU A 580 12.32 -10.13 -35.57
C LEU A 580 13.22 -8.93 -35.86
N GLU A 581 12.87 -7.72 -35.41
CA GLU A 581 13.75 -6.54 -35.49
C GLU A 581 14.93 -6.67 -34.53
N LEU A 582 14.67 -7.16 -33.31
CA LEU A 582 15.71 -7.33 -32.29
C LEU A 582 16.58 -8.55 -32.57
N ALA A 583 15.94 -9.69 -32.87
CA ALA A 583 16.61 -10.97 -33.06
C ALA A 583 15.89 -11.79 -34.13
N PHE A 584 16.36 -11.67 -35.37
CA PHE A 584 15.80 -12.43 -36.48
C PHE A 584 16.05 -13.94 -36.34
N SER A 585 14.99 -14.72 -36.58
CA SER A 585 15.01 -16.17 -36.71
C SER A 585 14.21 -16.58 -37.96
N GLU A 586 14.74 -17.51 -38.75
CA GLU A 586 14.03 -18.03 -39.94
C GLU A 586 12.71 -18.72 -39.58
N GLU A 587 12.65 -19.37 -38.42
CA GLU A 587 11.43 -20.05 -37.96
C GLU A 587 10.34 -19.04 -37.60
N ILE A 588 10.69 -18.00 -36.85
CA ILE A 588 9.77 -16.92 -36.48
C ILE A 588 9.36 -16.11 -37.71
N ALA A 589 10.29 -15.86 -38.65
CA ALA A 589 9.99 -15.17 -39.89
C ALA A 589 8.95 -15.95 -40.72
N ARG A 590 9.07 -17.27 -40.79
CA ARG A 590 8.09 -18.13 -41.48
C ARG A 590 6.72 -18.10 -40.79
N GLU A 591 6.69 -18.18 -39.46
CA GLU A 591 5.48 -18.09 -38.65
C GLU A 591 4.76 -16.74 -38.85
N ALA A 592 5.49 -15.63 -38.71
CA ALA A 592 4.96 -14.28 -38.92
C ALA A 592 4.50 -14.05 -40.37
N GLN A 593 5.23 -14.60 -41.35
CA GLN A 593 4.89 -14.47 -42.76
C GLN A 593 3.60 -15.23 -43.12
N GLN A 594 3.42 -16.45 -42.61
CA GLN A 594 2.17 -17.21 -42.80
C GLN A 594 0.98 -16.48 -42.20
N LEU A 595 1.16 -15.88 -41.01
CA LEU A 595 0.15 -15.09 -40.34
C LEU A 595 -0.18 -13.80 -41.10
N ALA A 596 0.83 -13.08 -41.61
CA ALA A 596 0.63 -11.90 -42.45
C ALA A 596 -0.15 -12.21 -43.74
N ASP A 597 0.15 -13.35 -44.38
CA ASP A 597 -0.58 -13.81 -45.58
C ASP A 597 -2.04 -14.17 -45.25
N ALA A 598 -2.28 -14.83 -44.12
CA ALA A 598 -3.64 -15.16 -43.65
C ALA A 598 -4.48 -13.92 -43.31
N LEU A 599 -3.83 -12.88 -42.77
CA LEU A 599 -4.47 -11.59 -42.44
C LEU A 599 -4.60 -10.64 -43.65
N GLY A 600 -3.93 -10.95 -44.77
CA GLY A 600 -3.86 -10.07 -45.94
C GLY A 600 -3.01 -8.81 -45.72
N ASP A 601 -2.12 -8.80 -44.73
CA ASP A 601 -1.21 -7.68 -44.45
C ASP A 601 0.03 -7.74 -45.36
N LEU A 602 -0.11 -7.15 -46.54
CA LEU A 602 0.94 -7.16 -47.57
C LEU A 602 2.18 -6.36 -47.17
N ASP A 603 2.05 -5.34 -46.33
CA ASP A 603 3.20 -4.52 -45.91
C ASP A 603 4.04 -5.26 -44.87
N ALA A 604 3.40 -5.94 -43.90
CA ALA A 604 4.10 -6.82 -42.97
C ALA A 604 4.79 -7.98 -43.71
N TYR A 605 4.09 -8.61 -44.67
CA TYR A 605 4.64 -9.67 -45.51
C TYR A 605 5.87 -9.18 -46.28
N ALA A 606 5.78 -8.03 -46.95
CA ALA A 606 6.89 -7.44 -47.71
C ALA A 606 8.07 -7.09 -46.81
N GLY A 607 7.82 -6.54 -45.62
CA GLY A 607 8.86 -6.21 -44.65
C GLY A 607 9.65 -7.44 -44.18
N ILE A 608 8.97 -8.55 -43.91
CA ILE A 608 9.59 -9.81 -43.51
C ILE A 608 10.42 -10.42 -44.66
N GLU A 609 9.89 -10.42 -45.89
CA GLU A 609 10.61 -10.93 -47.07
C GLU A 609 11.86 -10.10 -47.41
N LEU A 610 11.80 -8.77 -47.32
CA LEU A 610 12.95 -7.91 -47.59
C LEU A 610 14.12 -8.17 -46.62
N ARG A 611 13.83 -8.41 -45.34
CA ARG A 611 14.86 -8.78 -44.35
C ARG A 611 15.47 -10.15 -44.62
N GLN A 612 14.66 -11.11 -45.09
CA GLN A 612 15.15 -12.40 -45.56
C GLN A 612 16.10 -12.22 -46.76
N VAL A 613 15.71 -11.39 -47.73
CA VAL A 613 16.52 -11.08 -48.91
C VAL A 613 17.85 -10.44 -48.54
N GLU A 614 17.88 -9.46 -47.62
CA GLU A 614 19.13 -8.79 -47.19
C GLU A 614 20.17 -9.78 -46.66
N ARG A 615 19.73 -10.80 -45.92
CA ARG A 615 20.62 -11.85 -45.39
C ARG A 615 21.06 -12.86 -46.43
N LEU A 616 20.19 -13.14 -47.40
CA LEU A 616 20.46 -14.10 -48.48
C LEU A 616 21.26 -13.49 -49.64
N ALA A 617 21.23 -12.17 -49.82
CA ALA A 617 21.77 -11.49 -50.99
C ALA A 617 23.26 -11.79 -51.24
N GLU A 618 24.08 -11.85 -50.18
CA GLU A 618 25.51 -12.15 -50.30
C GLU A 618 25.81 -13.64 -50.52
N GLN A 619 25.04 -14.53 -49.87
CA GLN A 619 25.33 -15.96 -49.83
C GLN A 619 24.68 -16.74 -50.97
N ARG A 620 23.47 -16.31 -51.38
CA ARG A 620 22.60 -16.98 -52.35
C ARG A 620 21.84 -15.94 -53.18
N PRO A 621 22.55 -15.15 -54.02
CA PRO A 621 21.94 -14.06 -54.78
C PRO A 621 20.80 -14.52 -55.69
N GLY A 622 20.85 -15.74 -56.24
CA GLY A 622 19.77 -16.30 -57.06
C GLY A 622 18.48 -16.58 -56.28
N GLU A 623 18.59 -17.06 -55.04
CA GLU A 623 17.43 -17.30 -54.16
C GLU A 623 16.82 -15.97 -53.70
N ALA A 624 17.67 -15.01 -53.33
CA ALA A 624 17.28 -13.65 -52.97
C ALA A 624 16.56 -12.93 -54.13
N ALA A 625 17.09 -13.04 -55.35
CA ALA A 625 16.46 -12.50 -56.55
C ALA A 625 15.11 -13.18 -56.84
N GLY A 626 15.02 -14.51 -56.68
CA GLY A 626 13.76 -15.25 -56.82
C GLY A 626 12.67 -14.77 -55.85
N ARG A 627 13.03 -14.50 -54.59
CA ARG A 627 12.11 -13.95 -53.59
C ARG A 627 11.67 -12.52 -53.92
N LEU A 628 12.59 -11.67 -54.37
CA LEU A 628 12.26 -10.32 -54.81
C LEU A 628 11.29 -10.32 -56.00
N ARG A 629 11.44 -11.25 -56.96
CA ARG A 629 10.50 -11.41 -58.08
C ARG A 629 9.12 -11.81 -57.60
N ALA A 630 9.02 -12.84 -56.75
CA ALA A 630 7.74 -13.29 -56.20
C ALA A 630 7.03 -12.17 -55.40
N LEU A 631 7.80 -11.36 -54.67
CA LEU A 631 7.28 -10.18 -53.97
C LEU A 631 6.83 -9.09 -54.95
N ALA A 632 7.63 -8.81 -55.98
CA ALA A 632 7.31 -7.83 -57.00
C ALA A 632 6.00 -8.20 -57.72
N GLU A 633 5.85 -9.44 -58.17
CA GLU A 633 4.65 -9.97 -58.84
C GLU A 633 3.39 -9.80 -57.99
N ARG A 634 3.49 -10.03 -56.67
CA ARG A 634 2.38 -9.80 -55.73
C ARG A 634 2.01 -8.31 -55.59
N LEU A 635 3.00 -7.41 -55.72
CA LEU A 635 2.80 -5.97 -55.56
C LEU A 635 2.44 -5.24 -56.86
N GLU A 636 2.65 -5.84 -58.05
CA GLU A 636 2.43 -5.20 -59.36
C GLU A 636 1.03 -4.57 -59.50
N GLY A 637 -0.01 -5.20 -58.92
CA GLY A 637 -1.39 -4.72 -59.03
C GLY A 637 -1.73 -3.54 -58.12
N GLN A 638 -1.05 -3.38 -56.99
CA GLN A 638 -1.36 -2.35 -55.99
C GLN A 638 -0.32 -1.23 -55.98
N GLN A 639 0.96 -1.56 -56.18
CA GLN A 639 2.11 -0.66 -56.06
C GLN A 639 3.08 -0.86 -57.25
N PRO A 640 2.69 -0.46 -58.48
CA PRO A 640 3.47 -0.76 -59.70
C PRO A 640 4.87 -0.13 -59.69
N ALA A 641 5.04 1.06 -59.11
CA ALA A 641 6.35 1.70 -58.99
C ALA A 641 7.29 0.92 -58.04
N ARG A 642 6.77 0.44 -56.91
CA ARG A 642 7.54 -0.36 -55.94
C ARG A 642 7.89 -1.73 -56.52
N ALA A 643 6.98 -2.34 -57.27
CA ALA A 643 7.25 -3.58 -57.99
C ALA A 643 8.38 -3.41 -59.02
N ALA A 644 8.38 -2.32 -59.79
CA ALA A 644 9.44 -2.02 -60.75
C ALA A 644 10.82 -1.85 -60.09
N GLU A 645 10.89 -1.26 -58.90
CA GLU A 645 12.12 -1.15 -58.11
C GLU A 645 12.59 -2.49 -57.55
N LEU A 646 11.67 -3.39 -57.19
CA LEU A 646 12.00 -4.75 -56.77
C LEU A 646 12.57 -5.58 -57.93
N PHE A 647 12.02 -5.43 -59.14
CA PHE A 647 12.61 -6.03 -60.34
C PHE A 647 14.00 -5.46 -60.66
N GLU A 648 14.25 -4.17 -60.44
CA GLU A 648 15.59 -3.59 -60.57
C GLU A 648 16.57 -4.25 -59.60
N ARG A 649 16.19 -4.39 -58.34
CA ARG A 649 17.01 -5.06 -57.32
C ARG A 649 17.24 -6.54 -57.66
N ALA A 650 16.21 -7.23 -58.16
CA ALA A 650 16.32 -8.61 -58.60
C ALA A 650 17.30 -8.75 -59.78
N TYR A 651 17.21 -7.85 -60.76
CA TYR A 651 18.10 -7.81 -61.92
C TYR A 651 19.57 -7.57 -61.51
N VAL A 652 19.82 -6.66 -60.56
CA VAL A 652 21.17 -6.39 -60.05
C VAL A 652 21.76 -7.64 -59.37
N LEU A 653 20.94 -8.39 -58.62
CA LEU A 653 21.39 -9.61 -57.93
C LEU A 653 21.57 -10.79 -58.90
N ALA A 654 20.66 -10.96 -59.86
CA ALA A 654 20.70 -12.03 -60.85
C ALA A 654 20.09 -11.54 -62.18
N PRO A 655 20.92 -11.08 -63.14
CA PRO A 655 20.44 -10.47 -64.37
C PRO A 655 19.54 -11.39 -65.21
N ASP A 656 18.27 -11.02 -65.36
CA ASP A 656 17.32 -11.64 -66.30
C ASP A 656 16.69 -10.52 -67.15
N PRO A 657 16.82 -10.55 -68.50
CA PRO A 657 16.19 -9.56 -69.38
C PRO A 657 14.67 -9.41 -69.17
N ARG A 658 13.99 -10.44 -68.66
CA ARG A 658 12.56 -10.37 -68.32
C ARG A 658 12.27 -9.35 -67.22
N ASP A 659 13.20 -9.16 -66.28
CA ASP A 659 13.07 -8.17 -65.21
C ASP A 659 13.08 -6.75 -65.82
N LEU A 660 13.94 -6.48 -66.81
CA LEU A 660 13.97 -5.19 -67.53
C LEU A 660 12.72 -4.98 -68.39
N GLU A 661 12.20 -6.03 -69.03
CA GLU A 661 10.96 -5.95 -69.81
C GLU A 661 9.77 -5.60 -68.92
N ARG A 662 9.65 -6.25 -67.75
CA ARG A 662 8.63 -5.94 -66.74
C ARG A 662 8.80 -4.55 -66.16
N GLN A 663 10.02 -4.15 -65.85
CA GLN A 663 10.32 -2.80 -65.36
C GLN A 663 9.87 -1.72 -66.35
N ALA A 664 10.21 -1.88 -67.64
CA ALA A 664 9.82 -0.96 -68.69
C ALA A 664 8.29 -0.95 -68.92
N GLU A 665 7.62 -2.09 -68.82
CA GLU A 665 6.17 -2.19 -68.90
C GLU A 665 5.50 -1.43 -67.75
N LEU A 666 5.94 -1.66 -66.51
CA LEU A 666 5.38 -1.04 -65.31
C LEU A 666 5.58 0.48 -65.31
N PHE A 667 6.77 0.98 -65.66
CA PHE A 667 7.01 2.41 -65.81
C PHE A 667 6.22 3.04 -66.96
N GLY A 668 5.92 2.27 -68.00
CA GLY A 668 5.11 2.72 -69.14
C GLY A 668 3.61 2.81 -68.86
N ARG A 669 3.09 2.23 -67.76
CA ARG A 669 1.67 2.31 -67.40
C ARG A 669 1.25 3.70 -66.92
N ASP A 670 2.17 4.49 -66.39
CA ASP A 670 1.93 5.85 -65.91
C ASP A 670 2.82 6.86 -66.67
N PRO A 671 2.25 7.88 -67.33
CA PRO A 671 3.00 8.97 -67.96
C PRO A 671 4.01 9.65 -67.03
N SER A 672 3.74 9.74 -65.72
CA SER A 672 4.63 10.36 -64.75
C SER A 672 5.93 9.57 -64.55
N THR A 673 5.87 8.24 -64.72
CA THR A 673 7.01 7.34 -64.59
C THR A 673 7.61 6.92 -65.92
N ALA A 674 7.01 7.30 -67.05
CA ALA A 674 7.46 6.90 -68.38
C ALA A 674 8.93 7.27 -68.66
N ALA A 675 9.41 8.39 -68.11
CA ALA A 675 10.83 8.77 -68.21
C ALA A 675 11.77 7.75 -67.54
N ARG A 676 11.32 7.06 -66.47
CA ARG A 676 12.10 6.00 -65.81
C ARG A 676 12.24 4.74 -66.68
N ALA A 677 11.40 4.57 -67.71
CA ALA A 677 11.51 3.47 -68.67
C ALA A 677 12.68 3.63 -69.65
N VAL A 678 13.28 4.84 -69.77
CA VAL A 678 14.40 5.10 -70.68
C VAL A 678 15.58 4.18 -70.39
N ARG A 679 15.97 4.03 -69.12
CA ARG A 679 17.12 3.22 -68.71
C ARG A 679 16.95 1.72 -69.03
N PRO A 680 15.87 1.03 -68.61
CA PRO A 680 15.70 -0.38 -68.96
C PRO A 680 15.52 -0.60 -70.47
N LEU A 681 14.84 0.30 -71.17
CA LEU A 681 14.71 0.22 -72.63
C LEU A 681 16.04 0.47 -73.35
N ALA A 682 16.90 1.35 -72.83
CA ALA A 682 18.24 1.57 -73.35
C ALA A 682 19.10 0.31 -73.22
N GLU A 683 19.03 -0.37 -72.08
CA GLU A 683 19.77 -1.62 -71.86
C GLU A 683 19.26 -2.75 -72.78
N LEU A 684 17.94 -2.88 -72.92
CA LEU A 684 17.33 -3.82 -73.85
C LEU A 684 17.69 -3.50 -75.31
N ALA A 685 17.73 -2.23 -75.69
CA ALA A 685 18.13 -1.79 -77.02
C ALA A 685 19.63 -2.01 -77.27
N ARG A 686 20.51 -1.82 -76.27
CA ARG A 686 21.95 -2.14 -76.37
C ARG A 686 22.19 -3.63 -76.59
N SER A 687 21.40 -4.49 -75.95
CA SER A 687 21.50 -5.95 -76.12
C SER A 687 21.07 -6.44 -77.51
N ALA A 688 20.14 -5.73 -78.15
CA ALA A 688 19.68 -6.01 -79.51
C ALA A 688 19.58 -4.70 -80.33
N PRO A 689 20.72 -4.11 -80.76
CA PRO A 689 20.75 -2.78 -81.37
C PRO A 689 19.95 -2.65 -82.66
N LEU A 690 19.66 -3.78 -83.33
CA LEU A 690 18.91 -3.84 -84.58
C LEU A 690 17.39 -3.98 -84.39
N ALA A 691 16.92 -4.27 -83.17
CA ALA A 691 15.51 -4.50 -82.91
C ALA A 691 14.69 -3.19 -82.99
N THR A 692 13.95 -3.02 -84.08
CA THR A 692 13.13 -1.83 -84.34
C THR A 692 12.12 -1.56 -83.23
N ASP A 693 11.47 -2.60 -82.68
CA ASP A 693 10.53 -2.44 -81.57
C ASP A 693 11.19 -1.81 -80.33
N ARG A 694 12.38 -2.28 -79.95
CA ARG A 694 13.10 -1.80 -78.77
C ARG A 694 13.62 -0.38 -78.96
N ARG A 695 14.17 -0.07 -80.13
CA ARG A 695 14.60 1.30 -80.47
C ARG A 695 13.42 2.26 -80.54
N GLY A 696 12.31 1.86 -81.16
CA GLY A 696 11.10 2.66 -81.25
C GLY A 696 10.51 2.98 -79.88
N ARG A 697 10.41 1.96 -79.00
CA ARG A 697 9.97 2.16 -77.61
C ARG A 697 10.91 3.07 -76.83
N LEU A 698 12.22 2.92 -76.98
CA LEU A 698 13.20 3.82 -76.38
C LEU A 698 13.07 5.25 -76.91
N ALA A 699 12.86 5.43 -78.21
CA ALA A 699 12.68 6.75 -78.80
C ALA A 699 11.43 7.46 -78.25
N CYS A 700 10.31 6.73 -78.11
CA CYS A 700 9.10 7.27 -77.47
C CYS A 700 9.33 7.63 -76.00
N ALA A 701 10.01 6.76 -75.24
CA ALA A 701 10.33 7.02 -73.84
C ALA A 701 11.27 8.23 -73.68
N ALA A 702 12.27 8.36 -74.56
CA ALA A 702 13.19 9.49 -74.61
C ALA A 702 12.45 10.81 -74.91
N GLU A 703 11.46 10.81 -75.81
CA GLU A 703 10.61 12.01 -76.02
C GLU A 703 9.82 12.40 -74.79
N ALA A 704 9.19 11.42 -74.13
CA ALA A 704 8.45 11.67 -72.90
C ALA A 704 9.36 12.21 -71.78
N ALA A 705 10.64 11.80 -71.78
CA ALA A 705 11.67 12.28 -70.87
C ALA A 705 12.30 13.63 -71.27
N GLY A 706 11.93 14.22 -72.42
CA GLY A 706 12.53 15.46 -72.93
C GLY A 706 13.87 15.29 -73.65
N GLU A 707 14.37 14.05 -73.83
CA GLU A 707 15.61 13.71 -74.54
C GLU A 707 15.43 13.80 -76.08
N SER A 708 15.06 14.99 -76.56
CA SER A 708 14.63 15.25 -77.94
C SER A 708 15.69 14.90 -78.99
N GLU A 709 16.98 15.12 -78.70
CA GLU A 709 18.09 14.80 -79.62
C GLU A 709 18.37 13.29 -79.70
N ARG A 710 18.24 12.57 -78.57
CA ARG A 710 18.36 11.09 -78.56
C ARG A 710 17.23 10.47 -79.36
N ALA A 711 15.99 10.92 -79.12
CA ALA A 711 14.83 10.46 -79.86
C ALA A 711 14.96 10.75 -81.37
N ARG A 712 15.42 11.94 -81.75
CA ARG A 712 15.67 12.31 -83.15
C ARG A 712 16.70 11.39 -83.80
N LEU A 713 17.84 11.13 -83.15
CA LEU A 713 18.89 10.30 -83.72
C LEU A 713 18.44 8.84 -83.87
N LEU A 714 17.76 8.28 -82.87
CA LEU A 714 17.18 6.94 -82.97
C LEU A 714 16.20 6.84 -84.14
N ARG A 715 15.32 7.84 -84.31
CA ARG A 715 14.44 7.89 -85.48
C ARG A 715 15.18 8.06 -86.81
N SER A 716 16.32 8.74 -86.84
CA SER A 716 17.13 8.85 -88.06
C SER A 716 17.75 7.51 -88.47
N VAL A 717 18.03 6.62 -87.49
CA VAL A 717 18.43 5.23 -87.76
C VAL A 717 17.27 4.47 -88.37
N ASP A 718 16.08 4.54 -87.77
CA ASP A 718 14.90 3.87 -88.35
C ASP A 718 14.55 4.43 -89.74
N ALA A 719 14.63 5.75 -89.95
CA ALA A 719 14.44 6.39 -91.25
C ALA A 719 15.45 5.91 -92.32
N PHE A 720 16.67 5.54 -91.91
CA PHE A 720 17.64 4.92 -92.81
C PHE A 720 17.20 3.52 -93.25
N PHE A 721 16.74 2.68 -92.32
CA PHE A 721 16.17 1.37 -92.66
C PHE A 721 14.89 1.50 -93.50
N GLU A 722 14.10 2.55 -93.28
CA GLU A 722 12.95 2.93 -94.11
C GLU A 722 13.32 3.61 -95.44
N ARG A 723 14.61 3.78 -95.74
CA ARG A 723 15.15 4.33 -96.99
C ARG A 723 14.71 5.78 -97.30
N ARG A 724 14.54 6.62 -96.27
CA ARG A 724 14.20 8.04 -96.44
C ARG A 724 15.45 8.93 -96.54
N PRO A 725 15.50 9.90 -97.47
CA PRO A 725 16.62 10.83 -97.56
C PRO A 725 16.64 11.75 -96.35
N THR A 726 17.83 12.20 -95.95
CA THR A 726 18.00 13.07 -94.78
C THR A 726 18.90 14.26 -95.09
N GLU A 727 18.73 15.36 -94.35
CA GLU A 727 19.28 16.67 -94.73
C GLU A 727 20.75 16.92 -94.36
N GLY A 728 21.33 16.09 -93.47
CA GLY A 728 22.66 16.22 -92.81
C GLY A 728 23.43 17.55 -93.01
N ARG A 729 23.63 18.30 -91.92
CA ARG A 729 24.17 19.67 -91.94
C ARG A 729 25.58 19.72 -91.35
N ILE A 730 26.42 20.57 -91.92
CA ILE A 730 27.73 20.90 -91.35
C ILE A 730 27.52 22.05 -90.34
N PRO A 731 27.98 21.92 -89.08
CA PRO A 731 27.82 22.98 -88.09
C PRO A 731 28.58 24.24 -88.52
N SER A 732 28.03 25.41 -88.19
CA SER A 732 28.66 26.70 -88.49
C SER A 732 29.72 27.12 -87.47
N ARG A 733 29.77 26.45 -86.32
CA ARG A 733 30.73 26.68 -85.24
C ARG A 733 31.78 25.56 -85.18
N PRO A 734 32.99 25.85 -84.67
CA PRO A 734 33.99 24.83 -84.42
C PRO A 734 33.49 23.79 -83.41
N ILE A 735 33.77 22.53 -83.70
CA ILE A 735 33.55 21.40 -82.80
C ILE A 735 34.50 21.57 -81.62
N GLU A 736 33.97 21.52 -80.41
CA GLU A 736 34.76 21.71 -79.19
C GLU A 736 35.76 20.56 -78.94
N ALA A 737 36.83 20.85 -78.19
CA ALA A 737 37.82 19.84 -77.80
C ALA A 737 37.25 18.84 -76.78
N SER A 738 36.44 19.35 -75.83
CA SER A 738 35.71 18.58 -74.80
C SER A 738 34.87 17.45 -75.39
N LEU A 739 34.20 17.70 -76.52
CA LEU A 739 33.42 16.69 -77.23
C LEU A 739 34.32 15.54 -77.70
N ARG A 740 35.50 15.85 -78.23
CA ARG A 740 36.41 14.86 -78.78
C ARG A 740 36.94 13.94 -77.69
N GLU A 741 37.28 14.48 -76.52
CA GLU A 741 37.67 13.69 -75.35
C GLU A 741 36.59 12.67 -74.95
N ARG A 742 35.30 12.99 -75.11
CA ARG A 742 34.18 12.08 -74.78
C ARG A 742 33.85 11.05 -75.86
N LEU A 743 34.12 11.37 -77.13
CA LEU A 743 33.75 10.52 -78.28
C LEU A 743 34.89 9.67 -78.79
N TYR A 744 36.11 10.14 -78.64
CA TYR A 744 37.28 9.40 -79.06
C TYR A 744 37.41 8.15 -78.20
N GLU A 745 37.73 7.05 -78.85
CA GLU A 745 38.14 5.86 -78.12
C GLU A 745 39.43 6.15 -77.35
N PRO A 746 39.62 5.55 -76.17
CA PRO A 746 40.86 5.73 -75.40
C PRO A 746 42.12 5.51 -76.25
N LEU A 747 42.11 4.51 -77.13
CA LEU A 747 43.20 4.21 -78.08
C LEU A 747 43.47 5.34 -79.10
N ALA A 748 42.45 6.11 -79.48
CA ALA A 748 42.60 7.25 -80.39
C ALA A 748 43.05 8.53 -79.68
N GLN A 749 43.12 8.52 -78.35
CA GLN A 749 43.61 9.64 -77.52
C GLN A 749 45.05 9.41 -77.04
N GLY A 750 45.63 8.26 -77.39
CA GLY A 750 46.94 7.82 -76.96
C GLY A 750 48.12 8.63 -77.53
N PRO A 751 49.32 8.47 -76.95
CA PRO A 751 50.56 9.07 -77.45
C PRO A 751 50.79 8.94 -78.96
N VAL A 752 50.51 7.78 -79.57
CA VAL A 752 50.69 7.56 -81.02
C VAL A 752 49.83 8.50 -81.85
N ALA A 753 48.54 8.59 -81.55
CA ALA A 753 47.61 9.46 -82.27
C ALA A 753 48.00 10.94 -82.12
N ARG A 754 48.39 11.35 -80.90
CA ARG A 754 48.87 12.72 -80.64
C ARG A 754 50.16 13.04 -81.39
N LEU A 755 51.10 12.09 -81.45
CA LEU A 755 52.35 12.26 -82.19
C LEU A 755 52.07 12.43 -83.67
N LEU A 756 51.27 11.54 -84.26
CA LEU A 756 50.92 11.57 -85.68
C LEU A 756 50.19 12.86 -86.05
N ALA A 757 49.29 13.35 -85.19
CA ALA A 757 48.64 14.64 -85.38
C ALA A 757 49.63 15.81 -85.34
N ALA A 758 50.60 15.78 -84.42
CA ALA A 758 51.59 16.85 -84.25
C ALA A 758 52.57 16.94 -85.42
N VAL A 759 52.96 15.81 -86.03
CA VAL A 759 53.91 15.77 -87.16
C VAL A 759 53.24 15.54 -88.51
N ALA A 760 51.90 15.59 -88.58
CA ALA A 760 51.13 15.14 -89.74
C ALA A 760 51.60 15.81 -91.05
N ARG A 761 51.88 17.11 -90.98
CA ARG A 761 52.27 17.94 -92.12
C ARG A 761 53.69 17.63 -92.60
N GLU A 762 54.62 17.50 -91.67
CA GLU A 762 56.04 17.26 -91.93
C GLU A 762 56.24 15.83 -92.44
N ALA A 763 55.61 14.86 -91.79
CA ALA A 763 55.58 13.48 -92.23
C ALA A 763 54.89 13.35 -93.59
N GLY A 764 53.73 13.98 -93.79
CA GLY A 764 53.01 13.95 -95.05
C GLY A 764 53.82 14.50 -96.22
N ALA A 765 54.59 15.57 -96.01
CA ALA A 765 55.46 16.13 -97.04
C ALA A 765 56.62 15.22 -97.46
N VAL A 766 57.20 14.48 -96.51
CA VAL A 766 58.38 13.64 -96.74
C VAL A 766 57.99 12.29 -97.31
N PHE A 767 56.94 11.68 -96.76
CA PHE A 767 56.55 10.32 -97.07
C PHE A 767 55.41 10.25 -98.10
N GLY A 768 54.56 11.27 -98.16
CA GLY A 768 53.44 11.34 -99.08
C GLY A 768 53.86 11.35 -100.55
N ALA A 769 52.94 10.93 -101.43
CA ALA A 769 53.18 10.95 -102.87
C ALA A 769 53.12 12.40 -103.40
N SER A 770 54.00 12.75 -104.33
CA SER A 770 53.93 14.04 -105.03
C SER A 770 52.69 14.09 -105.95
N LEU A 771 52.16 15.29 -106.20
CA LEU A 771 50.96 15.48 -107.05
C LEU A 771 51.10 14.79 -108.41
N GLY A 772 52.28 14.89 -109.04
CA GLY A 772 52.56 14.24 -110.32
C GLY A 772 52.58 12.70 -110.27
N ARG A 773 52.98 12.09 -109.14
CA ARG A 773 52.93 10.62 -108.96
C ARG A 773 51.51 10.10 -108.76
N LEU A 774 50.64 10.93 -108.19
CA LEU A 774 49.22 10.64 -108.04
C LEU A 774 48.42 10.94 -109.32
N GLY A 775 49.07 11.45 -110.38
CA GLY A 775 48.41 11.82 -111.63
C GLY A 775 47.39 12.95 -111.48
N LEU A 776 47.53 13.79 -110.45
CA LEU A 776 46.56 14.83 -110.13
C LEU A 776 46.79 16.09 -110.98
N ASP A 777 45.71 16.55 -111.61
CA ASP A 777 45.66 17.80 -112.36
C ASP A 777 45.20 18.95 -111.45
N GLU A 778 45.98 20.03 -111.37
CA GLU A 778 45.61 21.25 -110.62
C GLU A 778 44.31 21.89 -111.14
N ALA A 779 43.95 21.70 -112.41
CA ALA A 779 42.66 22.18 -112.94
C ALA A 779 41.45 21.51 -112.27
N ARG A 780 41.64 20.32 -111.68
CA ARG A 780 40.60 19.53 -110.99
C ARG A 780 40.66 19.66 -109.47
N ARG A 781 41.52 20.54 -108.96
CA ARG A 781 41.53 20.91 -107.55
C ARG A 781 40.24 21.64 -107.21
N ILE A 782 39.56 21.19 -106.16
CA ILE A 782 38.35 21.82 -105.65
C ILE A 782 38.73 23.18 -105.09
N GLY A 783 38.16 24.21 -105.70
CA GLY A 783 38.47 25.60 -105.44
C GLY A 783 37.26 26.49 -105.68
N PRO A 784 37.39 27.81 -105.51
CA PRO A 784 36.29 28.74 -105.75
C PRO A 784 35.78 28.69 -107.19
N ASP A 785 36.65 28.36 -108.15
CA ASP A 785 36.34 28.33 -109.58
C ASP A 785 36.03 26.90 -110.09
N CYS A 786 36.48 25.86 -109.38
CA CYS A 786 36.31 24.45 -109.72
C CYS A 786 35.49 23.76 -108.61
N ALA A 787 34.20 23.53 -108.86
CA ALA A 787 33.19 23.01 -107.93
C ALA A 787 32.88 23.91 -106.70
N PRO A 788 32.30 25.11 -106.88
CA PRO A 788 32.10 26.12 -105.82
C PRO A 788 31.24 25.63 -104.65
N ALA A 789 30.20 24.83 -104.90
CA ALA A 789 29.34 24.29 -103.84
C ALA A 789 30.07 23.27 -102.96
N LEU A 790 30.88 22.41 -103.56
CA LEU A 790 31.69 21.44 -102.83
C LEU A 790 32.84 22.13 -102.08
N HIS A 791 33.45 23.15 -102.69
CA HIS A 791 34.45 24.01 -102.04
C HIS A 791 33.87 24.73 -100.82
N ALA A 792 32.65 25.26 -100.90
CA ALA A 792 31.97 25.90 -99.78
C ALA A 792 31.69 24.91 -98.63
N ARG A 793 31.22 23.69 -98.94
CA ARG A 793 30.99 22.65 -97.93
C ARG A 793 32.28 22.14 -97.31
N LEU A 794 33.34 21.96 -98.10
CA LEU A 794 34.66 21.59 -97.60
C LEU A 794 35.24 22.70 -96.70
N ARG A 795 35.08 23.97 -97.09
CA ARG A 795 35.44 25.10 -96.22
C ARG A 795 34.68 25.05 -94.89
N ALA A 796 33.36 24.89 -94.92
CA ALA A 796 32.56 24.78 -93.71
C ALA A 796 33.00 23.60 -92.83
N ALA A 797 33.34 22.45 -93.43
CA ALA A 797 33.84 21.29 -92.68
C ALA A 797 35.20 21.57 -92.03
N ARG A 798 36.11 22.27 -92.71
CA ARG A 798 37.42 22.67 -92.15
C ARG A 798 37.26 23.67 -91.01
N ASP A 799 36.38 24.66 -91.19
CA ASP A 799 36.07 25.67 -90.17
C ASP A 799 35.43 25.01 -88.94
N ALA A 800 34.51 24.06 -89.16
CA ALA A 800 33.90 23.25 -88.11
C ALA A 800 34.91 22.36 -87.38
N VAL A 801 35.85 21.73 -88.08
CA VAL A 801 36.84 20.86 -87.42
C VAL A 801 37.98 21.66 -86.78
N GLY A 802 38.25 22.87 -87.26
CA GLY A 802 39.35 23.72 -86.78
C GLY A 802 40.69 23.43 -87.45
N ILE A 803 40.69 22.94 -88.69
CA ILE A 803 41.93 22.73 -89.47
C ILE A 803 42.11 23.82 -90.52
N SER A 804 43.35 24.32 -90.65
CA SER A 804 43.65 25.46 -91.51
C SER A 804 43.80 25.09 -92.99
N ARG A 805 44.21 23.85 -93.30
CA ARG A 805 44.48 23.38 -94.66
C ARG A 805 44.13 21.91 -94.84
N LEU A 806 43.19 21.66 -95.73
CA LEU A 806 42.92 20.38 -96.38
C LEU A 806 42.50 20.73 -97.80
N ASP A 807 43.28 20.25 -98.77
CA ASP A 807 42.99 20.46 -100.18
C ASP A 807 42.23 19.25 -100.72
N ALA A 808 41.41 19.42 -101.75
CA ALA A 808 40.65 18.30 -102.31
C ALA A 808 40.70 18.31 -103.84
N TRP A 809 40.67 17.12 -104.43
CA TRP A 809 40.68 16.93 -105.89
C TRP A 809 39.56 15.97 -106.30
N ILE A 810 38.94 16.26 -107.44
CA ILE A 810 38.04 15.31 -108.09
C ILE A 810 38.89 14.39 -108.98
N VAL A 811 38.81 13.09 -108.72
CA VAL A 811 39.56 12.06 -109.46
C VAL A 811 38.56 11.16 -110.21
N PRO A 812 38.30 11.41 -111.50
CA PRO A 812 37.25 10.70 -112.25
C PRO A 812 37.40 9.19 -112.31
N GLU A 813 38.64 8.71 -112.38
CA GLU A 813 38.98 7.28 -112.51
C GLU A 813 39.03 6.56 -111.14
N SER A 814 38.89 7.29 -110.03
CA SER A 814 38.85 6.70 -108.68
C SER A 814 37.42 6.35 -108.29
N SER A 815 37.23 5.14 -107.77
CA SER A 815 36.00 4.70 -107.11
C SER A 815 36.02 4.91 -105.58
N GLU A 816 37.07 5.54 -105.06
CA GLU A 816 37.28 5.72 -103.61
C GLU A 816 37.27 7.19 -103.19
N LEU A 817 36.78 7.43 -101.97
CA LEU A 817 37.11 8.63 -101.19
C LEU A 817 38.32 8.29 -100.33
N ARG A 818 39.40 9.03 -100.53
CA ARG A 818 40.70 8.71 -99.94
C ARG A 818 41.41 9.97 -99.45
N LEU A 819 41.76 9.99 -98.17
CA LEU A 819 42.68 10.97 -97.61
C LEU A 819 44.12 10.55 -97.93
N GLU A 820 44.84 11.38 -98.69
CA GLU A 820 46.26 11.20 -98.98
C GLU A 820 47.11 12.24 -98.24
N PRO A 821 48.18 11.82 -97.56
CA PRO A 821 49.12 12.71 -96.90
C PRO A 821 49.97 13.52 -97.88
N GLY A 822 50.31 14.76 -97.49
CA GLY A 822 51.18 15.68 -98.25
C GLY A 822 51.64 16.87 -97.40
N ASP A 823 52.27 17.89 -98.01
CA ASP A 823 52.53 19.19 -97.35
C ASP A 823 51.25 19.83 -96.79
N THR A 824 50.13 19.55 -97.44
CA THR A 824 48.78 19.65 -96.93
C THR A 824 48.14 18.29 -97.20
N ASP A 825 47.39 17.75 -96.24
CA ASP A 825 46.59 16.57 -96.51
C ASP A 825 45.65 16.85 -97.69
N ARG A 826 45.43 15.81 -98.49
CA ARG A 826 44.71 15.88 -99.76
C ARG A 826 43.55 14.91 -99.74
N LEU A 827 42.34 15.42 -99.84
CA LEU A 827 41.14 14.61 -99.97
C LEU A 827 40.86 14.32 -101.45
N LEU A 828 41.10 13.09 -101.86
CA LEU A 828 40.78 12.61 -103.20
C LEU A 828 39.34 12.10 -103.21
N LEU A 829 38.52 12.71 -104.07
CA LEU A 829 37.10 12.38 -104.20
C LEU A 829 36.84 11.72 -105.56
N GLY A 830 36.54 10.42 -105.52
CA GLY A 830 36.06 9.69 -106.69
C GLY A 830 34.69 10.18 -107.17
N LEU A 831 34.45 10.19 -108.49
CA LEU A 831 33.17 10.64 -109.05
C LEU A 831 32.00 9.72 -108.69
N ALA A 832 32.22 8.40 -108.59
CA ALA A 832 31.15 7.44 -108.29
C ALA A 832 30.58 7.60 -106.86
N PRO A 833 31.41 7.66 -105.79
CA PRO A 833 30.92 7.99 -104.45
C PRO A 833 30.26 9.37 -104.36
N LEU A 834 30.79 10.38 -105.06
CA LEU A 834 30.24 11.74 -105.07
C LEU A 834 28.86 11.83 -105.73
N ALA A 835 28.63 11.08 -106.82
CA ALA A 835 27.35 11.07 -107.52
C ALA A 835 26.24 10.38 -106.70
N ARG A 836 26.61 9.44 -105.81
CA ARG A 836 25.69 8.67 -104.97
C ARG A 836 25.50 9.28 -103.57
N ALA A 837 26.40 10.15 -103.13
CA ALA A 837 26.29 10.81 -101.84
C ALA A 837 25.19 11.87 -101.87
N ASP A 838 24.15 11.69 -101.05
CA ASP A 838 23.21 12.76 -100.76
C ASP A 838 23.89 13.88 -99.93
N GLY A 839 23.17 15.00 -99.74
CA GLY A 839 23.72 16.14 -99.03
C GLY A 839 24.21 15.82 -97.61
N GLY A 840 23.55 14.88 -96.92
CA GLY A 840 23.90 14.49 -95.56
C GLY A 840 25.09 13.53 -95.49
N ALA A 841 25.12 12.51 -96.35
CA ALA A 841 26.25 11.60 -96.49
C ALA A 841 27.50 12.38 -96.90
N LEU A 842 27.37 13.34 -97.82
CA LEU A 842 28.46 14.23 -98.20
C LEU A 842 28.94 15.10 -97.02
N ALA A 843 28.03 15.68 -96.23
CA ALA A 843 28.39 16.45 -95.04
C ALA A 843 29.18 15.60 -94.03
N PHE A 844 28.72 14.37 -93.76
CA PHE A 844 29.40 13.43 -92.89
C PHE A 844 30.79 13.06 -93.42
N LEU A 845 30.91 12.72 -94.70
CA LEU A 845 32.20 12.32 -95.31
C LEU A 845 33.23 13.45 -95.25
N LEU A 846 32.81 14.70 -95.50
CA LEU A 846 33.70 15.87 -95.41
C LEU A 846 34.14 16.14 -93.96
N LEU A 847 33.21 16.10 -93.01
CA LEU A 847 33.51 16.26 -91.58
C LEU A 847 34.44 15.16 -91.07
N ARG A 848 34.15 13.89 -91.39
CA ARG A 848 34.99 12.74 -91.05
C ARG A 848 36.38 12.89 -91.64
N SER A 849 36.50 13.28 -92.90
CA SER A 849 37.80 13.46 -93.56
C SER A 849 38.63 14.59 -92.95
N CYS A 850 37.99 15.71 -92.59
CA CYS A 850 38.64 16.80 -91.88
C CYS A 850 39.10 16.36 -90.49
N GLU A 851 38.26 15.61 -89.75
CA GLU A 851 38.60 15.13 -88.41
C GLU A 851 39.72 14.07 -88.44
N LEU A 852 39.72 13.18 -89.45
CA LEU A 852 40.83 12.25 -89.70
C LEU A 852 42.14 12.99 -89.96
N SER A 853 42.10 14.03 -90.81
CA SER A 853 43.28 14.87 -91.06
C SER A 853 43.76 15.55 -89.77
N ARG A 854 42.85 16.08 -88.95
CA ARG A 854 43.16 16.67 -87.64
C ARG A 854 43.83 15.67 -86.69
N ALA A 855 43.36 14.41 -86.70
CA ALA A 855 43.91 13.33 -85.88
C ALA A 855 45.24 12.77 -86.41
N GLY A 856 45.81 13.32 -87.50
CA GLY A 856 47.03 12.84 -88.10
C GLY A 856 46.88 11.51 -88.85
N TYR A 857 45.64 11.12 -89.18
CA TYR A 857 45.38 9.86 -89.88
C TYR A 857 46.00 9.83 -91.27
N GLY A 858 46.10 10.97 -91.96
CA GLY A 858 46.83 11.07 -93.23
C GLY A 858 48.25 10.53 -93.10
N ALA A 859 48.96 10.96 -92.05
CA ALA A 859 50.29 10.44 -91.73
C ALA A 859 50.26 8.97 -91.32
N ALA A 860 49.31 8.55 -90.48
CA ALA A 860 49.16 7.16 -90.07
C ALA A 860 48.98 6.21 -91.28
N ARG A 861 48.24 6.66 -92.29
CA ARG A 861 47.94 5.91 -93.52
C ARG A 861 49.15 5.73 -94.44
N LEU A 862 50.20 6.55 -94.32
CA LEU A 862 51.45 6.37 -95.08
C LEU A 862 52.01 4.96 -94.96
N ALA A 863 51.77 4.34 -93.81
CA ALA A 863 52.33 3.06 -93.44
C ALA A 863 51.33 1.91 -93.49
N GLY A 864 50.03 2.21 -93.38
CA GLY A 864 49.02 1.20 -93.11
C GLY A 864 49.25 0.54 -91.74
N PRO A 865 48.43 -0.47 -91.37
CA PRO A 865 48.55 -1.15 -90.10
C PRO A 865 49.92 -1.81 -89.92
N ASP A 866 50.45 -2.43 -90.98
CA ASP A 866 51.71 -3.18 -90.92
C ASP A 866 52.96 -2.29 -90.80
N GLY A 867 52.87 -1.02 -91.22
CA GLY A 867 54.00 -0.10 -91.25
C GLY A 867 53.99 0.96 -90.16
N LEU A 868 52.93 1.07 -89.36
CA LEU A 868 52.73 2.18 -88.43
C LEU A 868 53.86 2.28 -87.39
N THR A 869 54.30 1.13 -86.87
CA THR A 869 55.44 1.04 -85.95
C THR A 869 56.71 1.55 -86.58
N ASP A 870 56.98 1.18 -87.84
CA ASP A 870 58.18 1.65 -88.55
C ASP A 870 58.12 3.16 -88.85
N LEU A 871 56.93 3.72 -89.07
CA LEU A 871 56.75 5.17 -89.20
C LEU A 871 57.04 5.90 -87.88
N VAL A 872 56.52 5.39 -86.75
CA VAL A 872 56.79 5.98 -85.43
C VAL A 872 58.28 5.86 -85.05
N GLU A 873 58.91 4.72 -85.33
CA GLU A 873 60.36 4.55 -85.18
C GLU A 873 61.14 5.53 -86.07
N ALA A 874 60.66 5.82 -87.28
CA ALA A 874 61.31 6.80 -88.16
C ALA A 874 61.19 8.24 -87.65
N ILE A 875 60.03 8.59 -87.09
CA ILE A 875 59.81 9.88 -86.43
C ILE A 875 60.73 10.01 -85.21
N ALA A 876 60.80 8.97 -84.37
CA ALA A 876 61.67 8.95 -83.21
C ALA A 876 63.16 9.08 -83.59
N ALA A 877 63.60 8.37 -84.64
CA ALA A 877 64.96 8.46 -85.16
C ALA A 877 65.27 9.86 -85.73
N ALA A 878 64.32 10.47 -86.45
CA ALA A 878 64.46 11.83 -86.99
C ALA A 878 64.55 12.89 -85.88
N LEU A 879 63.92 12.64 -84.73
CA LEU A 879 64.04 13.46 -83.54
C LEU A 879 65.35 13.19 -82.77
N GLY A 880 66.19 12.23 -83.18
CA GLY A 880 67.48 11.92 -82.54
C GLY A 880 67.38 10.95 -81.36
N LEU A 881 66.31 10.17 -81.25
CA LEU A 881 66.19 9.07 -80.28
C LEU A 881 66.84 7.79 -80.82
N GLU A 882 67.26 6.87 -79.92
CA GLU A 882 67.72 5.53 -80.31
C GLU A 882 66.52 4.68 -80.80
N ALA A 883 66.26 4.77 -82.10
CA ALA A 883 65.16 4.15 -82.82
C ALA A 883 65.62 3.64 -84.18
N GLN A 884 65.03 2.54 -84.67
CA GLN A 884 65.43 1.91 -85.93
C GLN A 884 64.19 1.60 -86.77
N ALA A 885 63.87 2.52 -87.68
CA ALA A 885 62.85 2.28 -88.69
C ALA A 885 63.33 1.25 -89.73
N ARG A 886 62.40 0.45 -90.26
CA ARG A 886 62.67 -0.39 -91.43
C ARG A 886 62.36 0.36 -92.74
N ALA A 887 62.79 -0.23 -93.85
CA ALA A 887 62.45 0.28 -95.17
C ALA A 887 60.93 0.15 -95.42
N PRO A 888 60.29 1.13 -96.08
CA PRO A 888 60.89 2.28 -96.76
C PRO A 888 61.12 3.52 -95.89
N PHE A 889 60.69 3.51 -94.62
CA PHE A 889 60.70 4.71 -93.76
C PHE A 889 62.11 5.17 -93.38
N SER A 890 63.02 4.23 -93.12
CA SER A 890 64.42 4.51 -92.76
C SER A 890 65.17 5.40 -93.75
N ALA A 891 64.91 5.24 -95.05
CA ALA A 891 65.59 5.99 -96.10
C ALA A 891 65.21 7.48 -96.14
N ARG A 892 64.15 7.88 -95.44
CA ARG A 892 63.67 9.28 -95.41
C ARG A 892 63.70 9.91 -94.02
N VAL A 893 64.41 9.30 -93.07
CA VAL A 893 64.61 9.85 -91.71
C VAL A 893 65.33 11.20 -91.77
N GLU A 894 66.41 11.33 -92.55
CA GLU A 894 67.18 12.57 -92.66
C GLU A 894 66.34 13.74 -93.26
N PRO A 895 65.61 13.56 -94.39
CA PRO A 895 64.64 14.55 -94.87
C PRO A 895 63.57 14.94 -93.85
N LEU A 896 63.12 13.98 -93.02
CA LEU A 896 62.16 14.26 -91.95
C LEU A 896 62.79 15.09 -90.83
N ALA A 897 64.01 14.76 -90.40
CA ALA A 897 64.73 15.48 -89.36
C ALA A 897 64.85 16.97 -89.70
N SER A 898 65.29 17.31 -90.93
CA SER A 898 65.39 18.70 -91.38
C SER A 898 64.07 19.47 -91.39
N ARG A 899 62.92 18.78 -91.49
CA ARG A 899 61.59 19.42 -91.44
C ARG A 899 61.02 19.51 -90.03
N LEU A 900 61.47 18.66 -89.11
CA LEU A 900 61.09 18.70 -87.70
C LEU A 900 61.92 19.73 -86.90
N GLU A 901 63.08 20.13 -87.41
CA GLU A 901 63.93 21.17 -86.80
C GLU A 901 63.14 22.44 -86.44
N GLY A 902 63.17 22.80 -85.16
CA GLY A 902 62.49 23.98 -84.63
C GLY A 902 61.01 23.81 -84.23
N LEU A 903 60.42 22.63 -84.38
CA LEU A 903 59.09 22.29 -83.85
C LEU A 903 59.22 21.69 -82.44
N GLY A 904 59.30 22.52 -81.39
CA GLY A 904 59.12 22.06 -79.99
C GLY A 904 59.79 20.73 -79.62
N GLU A 905 61.05 20.54 -80.03
CA GLU A 905 61.69 19.21 -80.11
C GLU A 905 61.69 18.40 -78.81
N GLY A 906 61.70 19.06 -77.65
CA GLY A 906 61.66 18.38 -76.34
C GLY A 906 60.35 17.64 -76.08
N ASP A 907 59.22 18.28 -76.40
CA ASP A 907 57.89 17.70 -76.20
C ASP A 907 57.61 16.60 -77.23
N LEU A 908 58.04 16.79 -78.48
CA LEU A 908 57.93 15.76 -79.52
C LEU A 908 58.79 14.52 -79.21
N ARG A 909 59.99 14.70 -78.65
CA ARG A 909 60.83 13.56 -78.21
C ARG A 909 60.16 12.76 -77.11
N ALA A 910 59.62 13.43 -76.09
CA ALA A 910 58.90 12.76 -75.01
C ALA A 910 57.69 11.99 -75.54
N LEU A 911 56.89 12.63 -76.40
CA LEU A 911 55.71 12.01 -77.00
C LEU A 911 56.07 10.85 -77.93
N ALA A 912 57.19 10.93 -78.64
CA ALA A 912 57.69 9.83 -79.46
C ALA A 912 58.11 8.60 -78.63
N LEU A 913 58.68 8.79 -77.44
CA LEU A 913 58.97 7.68 -76.52
C LEU A 913 57.68 7.02 -76.02
N GLU A 914 56.70 7.81 -75.58
CA GLU A 914 55.41 7.30 -75.15
C GLU A 914 54.66 6.56 -76.27
N ALA A 915 54.74 7.07 -77.50
CA ALA A 915 54.12 6.44 -78.68
C ALA A 915 54.74 5.08 -79.00
N ARG A 916 56.06 4.93 -78.85
CA ARG A 916 56.73 3.63 -79.03
C ARG A 916 56.26 2.61 -77.99
N ASP A 917 56.19 3.01 -76.72
CA ASP A 917 55.70 2.15 -75.64
C ASP A 917 54.25 1.71 -75.86
N GLU A 918 53.41 2.59 -76.39
CA GLU A 918 52.02 2.26 -76.74
C GLU A 918 51.92 1.22 -77.85
N LEU A 919 52.68 1.36 -78.95
CA LEU A 919 52.68 0.39 -80.06
C LEU A 919 53.24 -1.00 -79.69
N HIS A 920 53.93 -1.13 -78.55
CA HIS A 920 54.30 -2.44 -78.02
C HIS A 920 53.14 -3.17 -77.35
N ARG A 921 52.10 -2.46 -76.92
CA ARG A 921 50.99 -2.99 -76.12
C ARG A 921 49.67 -3.05 -76.88
N VAL A 922 49.52 -2.23 -77.91
CA VAL A 922 48.28 -2.07 -78.68
C VAL A 922 48.51 -2.50 -80.12
N ASP A 923 47.52 -3.20 -80.70
CA ASP A 923 47.54 -3.53 -82.13
C ASP A 923 47.39 -2.27 -83.00
N ALA A 924 48.30 -2.09 -83.96
CA ALA A 924 48.31 -0.91 -84.82
C ALA A 924 47.04 -0.81 -85.69
N GLY A 925 46.46 -1.94 -86.10
CA GLY A 925 45.20 -1.99 -86.83
C GLY A 925 44.03 -1.53 -85.97
N GLU A 926 43.94 -2.03 -84.72
CA GLU A 926 42.93 -1.58 -83.76
C GLU A 926 43.06 -0.08 -83.44
N LEU A 927 44.27 0.45 -83.35
CA LEU A 927 44.51 1.88 -83.15
C LEU A 927 44.03 2.73 -84.34
N LEU A 928 44.34 2.31 -85.57
CA LEU A 928 43.86 2.98 -86.78
C LEU A 928 42.33 2.94 -86.87
N MET A 929 41.73 1.78 -86.57
CA MET A 929 40.28 1.64 -86.49
C MET A 929 39.70 2.52 -85.39
N ALA A 930 40.35 2.63 -84.23
CA ALA A 930 39.93 3.51 -83.14
C ALA A 930 39.91 4.98 -83.58
N ILE A 931 40.93 5.45 -84.33
CA ILE A 931 40.96 6.80 -84.90
C ILE A 931 39.81 6.99 -85.89
N GLU A 932 39.57 6.01 -86.77
CA GLU A 932 38.47 6.06 -87.75
C GLU A 932 37.09 6.09 -87.09
N ARG A 933 36.85 5.23 -86.10
CA ARG A 933 35.61 5.20 -85.32
C ARG A 933 35.41 6.50 -84.56
N SER A 934 36.47 7.03 -83.97
CA SER A 934 36.45 8.32 -83.26
C SER A 934 36.06 9.47 -84.19
N ALA A 935 36.67 9.54 -85.37
CA ALA A 935 36.31 10.53 -86.39
C ALA A 935 34.87 10.34 -86.90
N SER A 936 34.43 9.09 -87.09
CA SER A 936 33.05 8.78 -87.47
C SER A 936 32.03 9.19 -86.40
N ARG A 937 32.32 8.97 -85.11
CA ARG A 937 31.45 9.39 -83.99
C ARG A 937 31.32 10.91 -83.92
N VAL A 938 32.43 11.62 -84.05
CA VAL A 938 32.44 13.09 -84.11
C VAL A 938 31.66 13.58 -85.32
N ALA A 939 31.89 13.00 -86.50
CA ALA A 939 31.17 13.38 -87.71
C ALA A 939 29.67 13.08 -87.63
N LEU A 940 29.25 11.97 -87.03
CA LEU A 940 27.84 11.61 -86.82
C LEU A 940 27.16 12.65 -85.92
N LEU A 941 27.78 12.94 -84.78
CA LEU A 941 27.26 13.92 -83.83
C LEU A 941 27.40 15.36 -84.33
N ALA A 942 28.29 15.65 -85.27
CA ALA A 942 28.33 16.93 -85.96
C ALA A 942 27.19 17.04 -86.99
N CYS A 943 26.98 16.01 -87.81
CA CYS A 943 26.12 16.03 -89.00
C CYS A 943 24.61 16.24 -88.71
N GLY A 944 24.12 15.79 -87.56
CA GLY A 944 22.68 15.85 -87.25
C GLY A 944 21.99 14.50 -87.21
N ASP A 945 22.66 13.46 -87.68
CA ASP A 945 21.96 12.47 -88.47
C ASP A 945 22.72 11.15 -88.53
N ALA A 946 22.21 10.14 -87.81
CA ALA A 946 22.82 8.82 -87.80
C ALA A 946 22.59 8.09 -89.14
N GLY A 947 21.43 8.32 -89.79
CA GLY A 947 21.14 7.75 -91.09
C GLY A 947 22.10 8.23 -92.19
N ALA A 948 22.48 9.51 -92.16
CA ALA A 948 23.50 10.06 -93.06
C ALA A 948 24.88 9.41 -92.86
N ALA A 949 25.29 9.19 -91.60
CA ALA A 949 26.53 8.51 -91.26
C ALA A 949 26.53 7.05 -91.76
N MET A 950 25.40 6.36 -91.63
CA MET A 950 25.23 4.99 -92.11
C MET A 950 25.31 4.90 -93.64
N ARG A 951 24.62 5.78 -94.38
CA ARG A 951 24.73 5.85 -95.85
C ARG A 951 26.17 6.14 -96.30
N ALA A 952 26.85 7.06 -95.62
CA ALA A 952 28.25 7.34 -95.90
C ALA A 952 29.15 6.12 -95.67
N SER A 953 28.91 5.32 -94.63
CA SER A 953 29.68 4.11 -94.35
C SER A 953 29.50 3.05 -95.45
N LEU A 954 28.26 2.87 -95.94
CA LEU A 954 27.98 2.00 -97.10
C LEU A 954 28.73 2.44 -98.37
N LEU A 955 28.84 3.76 -98.61
CA LEU A 955 29.56 4.30 -99.78
C LEU A 955 31.07 4.05 -99.73
N LEU A 956 31.65 3.91 -98.53
CA LEU A 956 33.09 3.69 -98.35
C LEU A 956 33.47 2.21 -98.43
N ALA A 957 32.58 1.31 -98.00
CA ALA A 957 32.81 -0.13 -97.94
C ALA A 957 32.95 -0.76 -99.33
N SER A 958 34.12 -1.35 -99.62
CA SER A 958 34.46 -1.95 -100.93
C SER A 958 33.40 -2.94 -101.44
N SER A 959 32.79 -3.71 -100.54
CA SER A 959 31.76 -4.71 -100.83
C SER A 959 30.46 -4.12 -101.38
N TYR A 960 30.21 -2.82 -101.14
CA TYR A 960 28.96 -2.14 -101.47
C TYR A 960 29.14 -0.93 -102.43
N ARG A 961 30.39 -0.67 -102.87
CA ARG A 961 30.73 0.48 -103.74
C ARG A 961 30.07 0.47 -105.10
N GLU A 962 29.79 -0.71 -105.65
CA GLU A 962 29.14 -0.89 -106.96
C GLU A 962 27.70 -1.41 -106.83
N ALA A 963 27.29 -1.80 -105.63
CA ALA A 963 25.92 -2.22 -105.37
C ALA A 963 24.97 -1.02 -105.53
N ASP A 964 23.86 -1.23 -106.24
CA ASP A 964 22.77 -0.25 -106.27
C ASP A 964 22.35 0.05 -104.82
N PRO A 965 22.40 1.32 -104.37
CA PRO A 965 22.00 1.66 -103.01
C PRO A 965 20.56 1.22 -102.70
N GLU A 966 19.71 1.02 -103.70
CA GLU A 966 18.33 0.52 -103.56
C GLU A 966 18.24 -1.01 -103.39
N ALA A 967 19.31 -1.76 -103.70
CA ALA A 967 19.35 -3.23 -103.70
C ALA A 967 20.13 -3.86 -102.52
N VAL A 968 20.73 -3.04 -101.64
CA VAL A 968 21.49 -3.53 -100.48
C VAL A 968 20.54 -4.05 -99.39
N ASP A 969 20.77 -5.28 -98.92
CA ASP A 969 20.17 -5.79 -97.68
C ASP A 969 20.85 -5.08 -96.49
N LEU A 970 20.10 -4.22 -95.82
CA LEU A 970 20.61 -3.34 -94.78
C LEU A 970 20.87 -4.09 -93.46
N ASP A 971 20.21 -5.21 -93.22
CA ASP A 971 20.43 -6.03 -92.03
C ASP A 971 21.71 -6.87 -92.19
N GLU A 972 21.91 -7.45 -93.39
CA GLU A 972 23.17 -8.12 -93.74
C GLU A 972 24.34 -7.12 -93.72
N ALA A 973 24.14 -5.92 -94.27
CA ALA A 973 25.17 -4.88 -94.27
C ALA A 973 25.50 -4.40 -92.84
N ALA A 974 24.51 -4.25 -91.96
CA ALA A 974 24.74 -3.87 -90.56
C ALA A 974 25.50 -4.95 -89.77
N ALA A 975 25.34 -6.23 -90.13
CA ALA A 975 26.13 -7.33 -89.55
C ALA A 975 27.56 -7.38 -90.13
N ALA A 976 27.72 -7.08 -91.41
CA ALA A 976 29.01 -7.12 -92.12
C ALA A 976 29.89 -5.88 -91.88
N LEU A 977 29.31 -4.74 -91.47
CA LEU A 977 30.01 -3.46 -91.31
C LEU A 977 29.98 -2.98 -89.85
N PRO A 978 31.07 -3.19 -89.08
CA PRO A 978 31.17 -2.74 -87.69
C PRO A 978 30.88 -1.24 -87.50
N GLU A 979 31.27 -0.41 -88.47
CA GLU A 979 31.05 1.04 -88.45
C GLU A 979 29.57 1.43 -88.40
N LEU A 980 28.69 0.65 -89.05
CA LEU A 980 27.23 0.86 -89.00
C LEU A 980 26.72 0.59 -87.59
N ARG A 981 27.14 -0.52 -87.00
CA ARG A 981 26.77 -0.90 -85.62
C ARG A 981 27.28 0.13 -84.62
N ASP A 982 28.50 0.62 -84.79
CA ASP A 982 29.08 1.65 -83.92
C ASP A 982 28.31 2.97 -84.02
N GLY A 983 27.84 3.34 -85.22
CA GLY A 983 26.95 4.49 -85.40
C GLY A 983 25.64 4.37 -84.61
N ILE A 984 25.00 3.19 -84.66
CA ILE A 984 23.76 2.90 -83.92
C ILE A 984 24.02 2.91 -82.40
N LEU A 985 25.06 2.24 -81.94
CA LEU A 985 25.45 2.22 -80.53
C LEU A 985 25.75 3.63 -80.00
N THR A 986 26.36 4.47 -80.83
CA THR A 986 26.61 5.87 -80.49
C THR A 986 25.30 6.65 -80.33
N SER A 987 24.28 6.40 -81.17
CA SER A 987 22.95 7.02 -81.00
C SER A 987 22.15 6.51 -79.79
N LEU A 988 22.51 5.33 -79.28
CA LEU A 988 21.87 4.71 -78.12
C LEU A 988 22.47 5.16 -76.79
N ARG A 989 23.57 5.95 -76.80
CA ARG A 989 24.18 6.44 -75.57
C ARG A 989 23.21 7.31 -74.78
N ASP A 990 23.36 7.29 -73.47
CA ASP A 990 22.51 8.07 -72.57
C ASP A 990 22.84 9.57 -72.63
N ASP A 991 24.06 9.92 -73.04
CA ASP A 991 24.57 11.29 -73.06
C ASP A 991 24.49 11.99 -74.44
N VAL A 992 23.75 11.41 -75.40
CA VAL A 992 23.70 11.90 -76.79
C VAL A 992 23.23 13.34 -76.92
N GLY A 993 22.27 13.75 -76.08
CA GLY A 993 21.76 15.13 -76.07
C GLY A 993 22.83 16.14 -75.67
N GLU A 994 23.54 15.88 -74.56
CA GLU A 994 24.64 16.72 -74.10
C GLU A 994 25.78 16.79 -75.13
N LEU A 995 26.14 15.64 -75.72
CA LEU A 995 27.16 15.56 -76.76
C LEU A 995 26.77 16.37 -78.01
N ARG A 996 25.47 16.41 -78.33
CA ARG A 996 24.92 17.23 -79.42
C ARG A 996 24.98 18.72 -79.12
N GLU A 997 24.73 19.11 -77.88
CA GLU A 997 24.84 20.51 -77.45
C GLU A 997 26.28 21.01 -77.52
N ALA A 998 27.25 20.19 -77.09
CA ALA A 998 28.68 20.51 -77.18
C ALA A 998 29.16 20.75 -78.63
N VAL A 999 28.52 20.15 -79.64
CA VAL A 999 28.78 20.46 -81.06
C VAL A 999 28.27 21.84 -81.46
N ARG A 1000 27.08 22.21 -80.98
CA ARG A 1000 26.45 23.50 -81.34
C ARG A 1000 27.10 24.68 -80.58
N GLY A 1001 27.95 24.38 -79.60
CA GLY A 1001 28.41 25.30 -78.57
C GLY A 1001 27.26 25.64 -77.63
N SER A 1002 27.50 25.72 -76.32
CA SER A 1002 26.48 26.11 -75.33
C SER A 1002 25.70 27.32 -75.86
N ALA A 1003 24.44 27.11 -76.21
CA ALA A 1003 23.56 28.19 -76.62
C ALA A 1003 23.06 28.88 -75.35
N GLU A 1004 23.93 29.70 -74.77
CA GLU A 1004 23.52 30.98 -74.18
C GLU A 1004 23.95 32.11 -75.12
#